data_AF-A0A6V8SA88-F1
#
_entry.id   AF-A0A6V8SA88-F1
#
_cell.length_a   1.000
_cell.length_b   1.000
_cell.length_c   1.000
_cell.angle_alpha   90.00
_cell.angle_beta   90.00
_cell.angle_gamma   90.00
#
_symmetry.space_group_name_H-M   'P 1'
#
loop_
_entity.id
_entity.type
_entity.pdbx_description
1 polymer ?
#
loop_
_entity_poly.entity_id
_entity_poly.type
_entity_poly.pdbx_seq_one_letter_code
_entity_poly.pdbx_strand_id
1 'polypeptide(L)'
;MQKSHYDGYKSLSDMMMFKYDMVHTTRKNDVFADEPAFISEALANNFKKSSEILNTLIERILNGINKEFEDVKPYIPDFKYKDEIIAIKRKLPETLWVRYDGFRKEDGIFYSELNYDKPCAQRECSFNSTFENAFGDNFDKDLRSVFKRICTEEIPDKKELNIAFLTAPSRYEETHLAMYIKDLLEDSKHFFILAGPDNFNVVGDKVYAFNKQIDVMIRLYPTEFLYEVRDFEHILRLHDNNKFLILNDPRVIIAQSKSLYAYLWALAEDKDSRLSELEINVITSVLPKTEILSEDNFYKALREKDKYVVKPVFGRYSIDVFIGILHDEAEWKESMKYVEEQMQYKKFILQEFCEIEMETAPYYDERFSYDVEAFGNYGIFLSGHDFIGSCIRWNDDYLTEEESTWISSVSINKSPQLRIISPNIDMEALKKEAILEHGFTGIYAKNYEYLSKEIIVMEDGKVQELKDATEKLASIFKKTAKLIYNNLDLYGDILGIQNLEETIKREFTDELIFIGRMDWILDKYGNFKVLELNAETPAGVCESLVIDKLYYDRIICDNGLKVNRINDKLESLIKDQFYKILEDARRKKTVNTVAIVSATYYEDWYTINSIYDAVKGEYIKENKDTRVKLLIGSIYDIEVKDEQCYLYGNKIDCFYRFYPLDWFFEPQYEVEAIGKLINKSIFSINPTWSIIPQSKGFFSAIYELLKYNFYDEKERMLIKKYIPYTTFDPTTLNGDYIVKPLLGREGDKVRLSYELDQLPDYDCIFQETIKGATHKFTVKSNLSTWKENLYPIIGTYIVGDTFAGAYTRVGSKITNNICMYSPLYTMEGEVVK
;
A
#
# COMPACT_ATOMS: atom_id res chain seq x y z
N MET A 1 15.59 -8.24 14.59
CA MET A 1 15.11 -7.90 15.95
C MET A 1 14.17 -6.71 15.81
N GLN A 2 12.95 -6.96 15.34
CA GLN A 2 11.82 -6.04 15.49
C GLN A 2 11.22 -6.32 16.87
N LYS A 3 11.07 -5.28 17.69
CA LYS A 3 10.40 -5.35 18.99
C LYS A 3 8.96 -5.85 18.76
N SER A 4 8.45 -6.65 19.69
CA SER A 4 7.04 -7.09 19.71
C SER A 4 6.15 -5.88 19.40
N HIS A 5 5.41 -5.93 18.30
CA HIS A 5 4.62 -4.80 17.78
C HIS A 5 3.58 -4.25 18.76
N TYR A 6 3.34 -4.93 19.88
CA TYR A 6 2.25 -4.63 20.81
C TYR A 6 2.71 -4.46 22.27
N ASP A 7 3.91 -3.94 22.58
CA ASP A 7 4.28 -3.51 23.96
C ASP A 7 3.99 -4.53 25.10
N GLY A 8 4.09 -5.85 24.86
CA GLY A 8 3.78 -6.89 25.84
C GLY A 8 2.34 -7.41 25.85
N TYR A 9 1.46 -6.89 24.98
CA TYR A 9 0.15 -7.47 24.64
C TYR A 9 0.30 -8.66 23.69
N LYS A 10 -0.66 -9.60 23.72
CA LYS A 10 -0.62 -10.79 22.87
C LYS A 10 -1.02 -10.51 21.42
N SER A 11 -1.83 -9.49 21.19
CA SER A 11 -2.33 -9.09 19.87
C SER A 11 -2.58 -7.58 19.81
N LEU A 12 -2.81 -7.06 18.59
CA LEU A 12 -3.30 -5.71 18.37
C LEU A 12 -4.64 -5.47 19.08
N SER A 13 -5.55 -6.44 18.98
CA SER A 13 -6.87 -6.38 19.60
C SER A 13 -6.78 -6.24 21.13
N ASP A 14 -5.91 -7.00 21.79
CA ASP A 14 -5.65 -6.88 23.23
C ASP A 14 -5.12 -5.48 23.58
N MET A 15 -4.17 -4.95 22.80
CA MET A 15 -3.65 -3.61 23.02
C MET A 15 -4.75 -2.55 22.87
N MET A 16 -5.56 -2.60 21.82
CA MET A 16 -6.66 -1.66 21.60
C MET A 16 -7.68 -1.70 22.75
N MET A 17 -7.98 -2.89 23.25
CA MET A 17 -8.94 -3.07 24.34
C MET A 17 -8.42 -2.53 25.69
N PHE A 18 -7.16 -2.82 26.04
CA PHE A 18 -6.62 -2.50 27.38
C PHE A 18 -5.91 -1.14 27.46
N LYS A 19 -5.29 -0.67 26.37
CA LYS A 19 -4.56 0.61 26.36
C LYS A 19 -5.44 1.78 25.93
N TYR A 20 -6.44 1.53 25.09
CA TYR A 20 -7.29 2.56 24.49
C TYR A 20 -8.76 2.45 24.91
N ASP A 21 -9.11 1.57 25.88
CA ASP A 21 -10.49 1.33 26.33
C ASP A 21 -11.47 0.97 25.20
N MET A 22 -11.01 0.35 24.11
CA MET A 22 -11.91 -0.13 23.06
C MET A 22 -12.86 -1.21 23.59
N VAL A 23 -14.06 -1.26 23.03
CA VAL A 23 -15.08 -2.23 23.43
C VAL A 23 -14.82 -3.56 22.73
N HIS A 24 -14.97 -4.65 23.48
CA HIS A 24 -14.86 -5.99 22.92
C HIS A 24 -15.98 -6.25 21.90
N THR A 25 -15.62 -6.70 20.71
CA THR A 25 -16.53 -7.09 19.63
C THR A 25 -16.27 -8.54 19.20
N THR A 26 -17.24 -9.19 18.55
CA THR A 26 -17.04 -10.47 17.86
C THR A 26 -16.03 -10.35 16.72
N ARG A 27 -15.89 -9.14 16.14
CA ARG A 27 -14.94 -8.76 15.09
C ARG A 27 -13.62 -8.18 15.63
N LYS A 28 -13.18 -8.59 16.82
CA LYS A 28 -12.08 -7.88 17.50
C LYS A 28 -10.74 -7.95 16.77
N ASN A 29 -10.56 -8.92 15.89
CA ASN A 29 -9.27 -9.18 15.24
C ASN A 29 -9.21 -8.64 13.81
N ASP A 30 -10.34 -8.28 13.18
CA ASP A 30 -10.42 -7.72 11.82
C ASP A 30 -10.84 -6.23 11.80
N VAL A 31 -11.24 -5.65 12.94
CA VAL A 31 -11.58 -4.21 13.03
C VAL A 31 -10.36 -3.30 12.87
N PHE A 32 -9.15 -3.76 13.17
CA PHE A 32 -7.93 -2.95 13.09
C PHE A 32 -6.89 -3.60 12.21
N ALA A 33 -6.42 -2.88 11.20
CA ALA A 33 -5.25 -3.26 10.44
C ALA A 33 -3.99 -3.13 11.32
N ASP A 34 -3.08 -4.10 11.22
CA ASP A 34 -1.76 -4.07 11.87
C ASP A 34 -0.78 -3.12 11.17
N GLU A 35 -1.22 -2.45 10.11
CA GLU A 35 -0.39 -1.64 9.23
C GLU A 35 -1.05 -0.32 8.88
N PRO A 36 -0.26 0.76 8.69
CA PRO A 36 -0.80 2.01 8.21
C PRO A 36 -1.08 1.93 6.72
N ALA A 37 -2.10 2.65 6.29
CA ALA A 37 -2.26 3.06 4.91
C ALA A 37 -1.33 4.24 4.61
N PHE A 38 -0.78 4.28 3.41
CA PHE A 38 0.17 5.32 3.01
C PHE A 38 -0.48 6.34 2.07
N ILE A 39 -0.38 7.62 2.42
CA ILE A 39 -0.82 8.72 1.57
C ILE A 39 0.35 9.62 1.14
N SER A 40 0.18 10.32 0.03
CA SER A 40 1.17 11.30 -0.42
C SER A 40 1.20 12.54 0.49
N GLU A 41 2.35 13.20 0.57
CA GLU A 41 2.49 14.48 1.28
C GLU A 41 1.54 15.56 0.71
N ALA A 42 1.28 15.54 -0.61
CA ALA A 42 0.34 16.45 -1.25
C ALA A 42 -1.11 16.23 -0.76
N LEU A 43 -1.54 14.97 -0.67
CA LEU A 43 -2.88 14.60 -0.18
C LEU A 43 -3.05 14.99 1.29
N ALA A 44 -2.06 14.66 2.14
CA ALA A 44 -2.04 15.04 3.56
C ALA A 44 -2.12 16.57 3.74
N ASN A 45 -1.34 17.32 2.96
CA ASN A 45 -1.37 18.78 3.00
C ASN A 45 -2.71 19.37 2.53
N ASN A 46 -3.37 18.73 1.55
CA ASN A 46 -4.68 19.15 1.08
C ASN A 46 -5.73 19.01 2.20
N PHE A 47 -5.79 17.85 2.86
CA PHE A 47 -6.66 17.64 4.03
C PHE A 47 -6.36 18.64 5.14
N LYS A 48 -5.09 18.78 5.54
CA LYS A 48 -4.70 19.69 6.63
C LYS A 48 -5.09 21.14 6.35
N LYS A 49 -4.66 21.70 5.21
CA LYS A 49 -4.89 23.13 4.93
C LYS A 49 -6.37 23.45 4.73
N SER A 50 -7.09 22.62 3.97
CA SER A 50 -8.51 22.86 3.71
C SER A 50 -9.34 22.76 4.99
N SER A 51 -9.02 21.82 5.88
CA SER A 51 -9.76 21.66 7.14
C SER A 51 -9.54 22.81 8.11
N GLU A 52 -8.30 23.29 8.28
CA GLU A 52 -7.97 24.46 9.12
C GLU A 52 -8.64 25.75 8.61
N ILE A 53 -8.64 25.99 7.29
CA ILE A 53 -9.30 27.15 6.68
C ILE A 53 -10.82 27.08 6.89
N LEU A 54 -11.45 25.93 6.60
CA LEU A 54 -12.89 25.75 6.81
C LEU A 54 -13.26 25.93 8.28
N ASN A 55 -12.49 25.35 9.21
CA ASN A 55 -12.77 25.45 10.64
C ASN A 55 -12.74 26.91 11.11
N THR A 56 -11.72 27.66 10.70
CA THR A 56 -11.58 29.09 11.03
C THR A 56 -12.77 29.91 10.49
N LEU A 57 -13.20 29.64 9.26
CA LEU A 57 -14.38 30.30 8.66
C LEU A 57 -15.66 29.96 9.44
N ILE A 58 -15.86 28.70 9.78
CA ILE A 58 -17.05 28.24 10.49
C ILE A 58 -17.13 28.85 11.88
N GLU A 59 -16.03 28.91 12.62
CA GLU A 59 -15.99 29.59 13.92
C GLU A 59 -16.25 31.09 13.81
N ARG A 60 -15.83 31.73 12.70
CA ARG A 60 -16.18 33.13 12.39
C ARG A 60 -17.68 33.28 12.17
N ILE A 61 -18.31 32.37 11.42
CA ILE A 61 -19.76 32.35 11.21
C ILE A 61 -20.52 32.16 12.53
N LEU A 62 -20.10 31.20 13.37
CA LEU A 62 -20.74 30.96 14.67
C LEU A 62 -20.64 32.16 15.61
N ASN A 63 -19.49 32.86 15.66
CA ASN A 63 -19.34 34.07 16.46
C ASN A 63 -20.15 35.26 15.91
N GLY A 64 -20.38 35.30 14.60
CA GLY A 64 -21.12 36.36 13.91
C GLY A 64 -22.61 36.06 13.68
N ILE A 65 -23.16 34.97 14.22
CA ILE A 65 -24.53 34.51 13.98
C ILE A 65 -25.63 35.52 14.33
N ASN A 66 -25.37 36.43 15.27
CA ASN A 66 -26.28 37.52 15.65
C ASN A 66 -25.79 38.90 15.18
N LYS A 67 -24.88 38.92 14.21
CA LYS A 67 -24.23 40.12 13.68
C LYS A 67 -24.10 39.99 12.15
N GLU A 68 -22.88 39.91 11.64
CA GLU A 68 -22.57 39.89 10.21
C GLU A 68 -23.01 38.62 9.46
N PHE A 69 -23.36 37.53 10.16
CA PHE A 69 -23.86 36.27 9.58
C PHE A 69 -25.29 35.93 10.07
N GLU A 70 -26.12 36.93 10.36
CA GLU A 70 -27.52 36.70 10.78
C GLU A 70 -28.35 35.95 9.74
N ASP A 71 -28.00 36.08 8.46
CA ASP A 71 -28.61 35.39 7.32
C ASP A 71 -28.38 33.88 7.28
N VAL A 72 -27.57 33.31 8.20
CA VAL A 72 -27.47 31.84 8.37
C VAL A 72 -28.69 31.25 9.09
N LYS A 73 -29.41 32.04 9.89
CA LYS A 73 -30.52 31.54 10.74
C LYS A 73 -31.61 30.74 9.98
N PRO A 74 -32.02 31.10 8.74
CA PRO A 74 -32.98 30.31 7.97
C PRO A 74 -32.50 28.89 7.61
N TYR A 75 -31.18 28.68 7.52
CA TYR A 75 -30.56 27.39 7.22
C TYR A 75 -30.54 26.46 8.43
N ILE A 76 -30.74 27.00 9.65
CA ILE A 76 -30.76 26.21 10.88
C ILE A 76 -32.13 25.54 11.03
N PRO A 77 -32.23 24.20 11.09
CA PRO A 77 -33.51 23.51 11.35
C PRO A 77 -34.03 23.84 12.74
N ASP A 78 -35.26 23.43 13.03
CA ASP A 78 -35.76 23.52 14.40
C ASP A 78 -35.20 22.37 15.26
N PHE A 79 -34.90 22.66 16.53
CA PHE A 79 -34.47 21.68 17.53
C PHE A 79 -34.66 22.24 18.94
N LYS A 80 -34.67 21.38 19.95
CA LYS A 80 -34.90 21.80 21.33
C LYS A 80 -33.79 22.73 21.83
N TYR A 81 -34.19 23.85 22.44
CA TYR A 81 -33.31 24.95 22.86
C TYR A 81 -32.66 25.76 21.75
N LYS A 82 -33.11 25.64 20.49
CA LYS A 82 -32.55 26.39 19.37
C LYS A 82 -32.46 27.89 19.65
N ASP A 83 -33.57 28.51 20.06
CA ASP A 83 -33.64 29.96 20.25
C ASP A 83 -32.73 30.39 21.41
N GLU A 84 -32.71 29.62 22.50
CA GLU A 84 -31.85 29.86 23.66
C GLU A 84 -30.36 29.71 23.30
N ILE A 85 -30.00 28.71 22.48
CA ILE A 85 -28.63 28.46 22.02
C ILE A 85 -28.16 29.54 21.06
N ILE A 86 -29.01 29.94 20.10
CA ILE A 86 -28.69 31.04 19.18
C ILE A 86 -28.57 32.36 19.96
N ALA A 87 -29.37 32.55 21.01
CA ALA A 87 -29.37 33.79 21.80
C ALA A 87 -28.16 33.94 22.75
N ILE A 88 -27.29 32.93 22.86
CA ILE A 88 -26.06 32.99 23.68
C ILE A 88 -25.21 34.19 23.27
N LYS A 89 -24.86 35.02 24.25
CA LYS A 89 -24.11 36.28 24.11
C LYS A 89 -22.63 36.14 24.44
N ARG A 90 -22.23 35.14 25.24
CA ARG A 90 -20.80 34.91 25.49
C ARG A 90 -20.04 34.66 24.19
N LYS A 91 -18.75 35.01 24.21
CA LYS A 91 -17.82 34.60 23.15
C LYS A 91 -17.83 33.08 23.01
N LEU A 92 -17.76 32.56 21.79
CA LEU A 92 -17.59 31.13 21.54
C LEU A 92 -16.24 30.67 22.13
N PRO A 93 -16.23 29.73 23.11
CA PRO A 93 -15.00 29.08 23.55
C PRO A 93 -14.40 28.30 22.38
N GLU A 94 -13.07 28.09 22.37
CA GLU A 94 -12.46 27.21 21.36
C GLU A 94 -13.08 25.81 21.43
N THR A 95 -13.23 25.18 20.26
CA THR A 95 -13.79 23.84 20.18
C THR A 95 -12.75 22.81 20.63
N LEU A 96 -13.08 21.94 21.59
CA LEU A 96 -12.13 20.94 22.10
C LEU A 96 -11.77 19.90 21.04
N TRP A 97 -12.75 19.46 20.24
CA TRP A 97 -12.50 18.59 19.09
C TRP A 97 -13.51 18.82 17.99
N VAL A 98 -13.10 18.51 16.77
CA VAL A 98 -13.94 18.42 15.57
C VAL A 98 -13.40 17.28 14.72
N ARG A 99 -14.27 16.57 14.00
CA ARG A 99 -13.84 15.59 12.99
C ARG A 99 -14.52 15.85 11.65
N TYR A 100 -13.76 16.01 10.58
CA TYR A 100 -14.34 16.01 9.23
C TYR A 100 -14.25 14.62 8.62
N ASP A 101 -15.32 14.20 7.95
CA ASP A 101 -15.36 12.94 7.21
C ASP A 101 -14.95 13.22 5.75
N GLY A 102 -13.65 13.06 5.50
CA GLY A 102 -12.98 13.35 4.25
C GLY A 102 -12.85 12.12 3.35
N PHE A 103 -12.90 12.35 2.04
CA PHE A 103 -12.81 11.30 1.02
C PHE A 103 -11.91 11.77 -0.11
N ARG A 104 -11.24 10.82 -0.76
CA ARG A 104 -10.46 11.06 -1.97
C ARG A 104 -11.37 10.95 -3.20
N LYS A 105 -11.13 11.79 -4.20
CA LYS A 105 -11.70 11.74 -5.55
C LYS A 105 -10.56 11.87 -6.57
N GLU A 106 -10.83 11.53 -7.83
CA GLU A 106 -9.82 11.52 -8.91
C GLU A 106 -8.88 12.74 -8.88
N ASP A 107 -9.45 13.94 -8.75
CA ASP A 107 -8.71 15.21 -8.76
C ASP A 107 -8.67 15.94 -7.40
N GLY A 108 -8.68 15.21 -6.28
CA GLY A 108 -8.44 15.81 -4.96
C GLY A 108 -9.23 15.17 -3.83
N ILE A 109 -9.85 16.00 -3.00
CA ILE A 109 -10.60 15.54 -1.81
C ILE A 109 -11.96 16.22 -1.74
N PHE A 110 -12.85 15.66 -0.92
CA PHE A 110 -14.03 16.37 -0.46
C PHE A 110 -14.41 15.95 0.97
N TYR A 111 -15.15 16.81 1.68
CA TYR A 111 -15.72 16.51 3.00
C TYR A 111 -17.22 16.28 2.86
N SER A 112 -17.67 15.07 3.20
CA SER A 112 -19.10 14.73 3.14
C SER A 112 -19.89 15.29 4.33
N GLU A 113 -19.22 15.39 5.49
CA GLU A 113 -19.79 15.81 6.78
C GLU A 113 -18.73 16.49 7.66
N LEU A 114 -19.17 17.45 8.50
CA LEU A 114 -18.34 18.14 9.49
C LEU A 114 -18.89 17.85 10.90
N ASN A 115 -18.26 16.96 11.64
CA ASN A 115 -18.75 16.48 12.94
C ASN A 115 -18.18 17.34 14.09
N TYR A 116 -18.91 18.40 14.44
CA TYR A 116 -18.57 19.31 15.54
C TYR A 116 -19.18 18.92 16.89
N ASP A 117 -20.38 18.35 16.87
CA ASP A 117 -21.22 18.22 18.06
C ASP A 117 -20.76 17.08 18.96
N LYS A 118 -20.58 15.90 18.36
CA LYS A 118 -20.15 14.67 19.04
C LYS A 118 -19.42 13.77 18.03
N PRO A 119 -18.17 14.09 17.64
CA PRO A 119 -17.37 13.20 16.84
C PRO A 119 -16.99 11.94 17.64
N CYS A 120 -16.79 10.83 16.94
CA CYS A 120 -16.18 9.59 17.45
C CYS A 120 -14.81 9.34 16.76
N ALA A 121 -14.17 8.21 17.05
CA ALA A 121 -12.88 7.77 16.52
C ALA A 121 -11.61 8.41 17.13
N GLN A 122 -11.70 9.03 18.31
CA GLN A 122 -10.55 9.66 18.98
C GLN A 122 -9.49 8.64 19.43
N ARG A 123 -9.90 7.44 19.84
CA ARG A 123 -9.00 6.36 20.29
C ARG A 123 -8.13 5.87 19.14
N GLU A 124 -8.74 5.74 17.97
CA GLU A 124 -8.14 5.30 16.72
C GLU A 124 -7.18 6.36 16.18
N CYS A 125 -7.55 7.64 16.28
CA CYS A 125 -6.68 8.76 16.00
C CYS A 125 -5.45 8.80 16.93
N SER A 126 -5.64 8.51 18.23
CA SER A 126 -4.54 8.36 19.17
C SER A 126 -3.63 7.19 18.83
N PHE A 127 -4.21 6.03 18.51
CA PHE A 127 -3.45 4.86 18.07
C PHE A 127 -2.60 5.17 16.82
N ASN A 128 -3.16 5.89 15.84
CA ASN A 128 -2.41 6.34 14.66
C ASN A 128 -1.13 7.11 15.00
N SER A 129 -1.15 7.97 16.02
CA SER A 129 0.02 8.77 16.42
C SER A 129 1.24 7.94 16.86
N THR A 130 1.06 6.64 17.11
CA THR A 130 2.16 5.72 17.47
C THR A 130 2.99 5.23 16.27
N PHE A 131 2.51 5.44 15.04
CA PHE A 131 3.20 5.00 13.83
C PHE A 131 4.24 6.01 13.35
N GLU A 132 5.28 5.51 12.70
CA GLU A 132 6.29 6.37 12.08
C GLU A 132 5.67 7.18 10.93
N ASN A 133 5.98 8.48 10.90
CA ASN A 133 5.44 9.43 9.92
C ASN A 133 3.90 9.47 9.87
N ALA A 134 3.22 9.21 11.00
CA ALA A 134 1.77 9.31 11.10
C ALA A 134 1.25 10.67 10.62
N PHE A 135 0.13 10.68 9.89
CA PHE A 135 -0.56 11.90 9.52
C PHE A 135 -1.30 12.47 10.74
N GLY A 136 -0.55 13.26 11.51
CA GLY A 136 -0.94 13.74 12.84
C GLY A 136 -0.36 12.86 13.94
N ASP A 137 0.89 13.14 14.29
CA ASP A 137 1.74 12.33 15.18
C ASP A 137 1.70 12.78 16.65
N ASN A 138 0.86 13.76 17.00
CA ASN A 138 0.82 14.38 18.32
C ASN A 138 -0.59 14.54 18.92
N PHE A 139 -1.59 13.78 18.42
CA PHE A 139 -3.01 13.90 18.81
C PHE A 139 -3.23 14.08 20.31
N ASP A 140 -2.73 13.15 21.14
CA ASP A 140 -2.88 13.16 22.59
C ASP A 140 -2.34 14.43 23.25
N LYS A 141 -1.15 14.85 22.81
CA LYS A 141 -0.44 15.99 23.36
C LYS A 141 -1.11 17.29 22.97
N ASP A 142 -1.54 17.41 21.72
CA ASP A 142 -2.18 18.60 21.20
C ASP A 142 -3.56 18.78 21.82
N LEU A 143 -4.36 17.70 21.92
CA LEU A 143 -5.65 17.74 22.61
C LEU A 143 -5.52 18.15 24.09
N ARG A 144 -4.53 17.59 24.82
CA ARG A 144 -4.20 17.99 26.20
C ARG A 144 -3.82 19.47 26.29
N SER A 145 -3.06 19.98 25.31
CA SER A 145 -2.61 21.36 25.25
C SER A 145 -3.78 22.33 25.05
N VAL A 146 -4.65 22.04 24.08
CA VAL A 146 -5.86 22.84 23.81
C VAL A 146 -6.79 22.82 25.01
N PHE A 147 -7.05 21.65 25.61
CA PHE A 147 -7.86 21.54 26.83
C PHE A 147 -7.35 22.46 27.96
N LYS A 148 -6.04 22.44 28.22
CA LYS A 148 -5.42 23.29 29.25
C LYS A 148 -5.50 24.78 28.90
N ARG A 149 -5.31 25.13 27.63
CA ARG A 149 -5.47 26.50 27.13
C ARG A 149 -6.89 27.01 27.38
N ILE A 150 -7.91 26.26 26.91
CA ILE A 150 -9.32 26.61 27.11
C ILE A 150 -9.64 26.81 28.59
N CYS A 151 -9.26 25.85 29.45
CA CYS A 151 -9.54 25.95 30.88
C CYS A 151 -8.88 27.18 31.54
N THR A 152 -7.67 27.53 31.11
CA THR A 152 -6.93 28.68 31.65
C THR A 152 -7.52 30.02 31.18
N GLU A 153 -7.99 30.08 29.94
CA GLU A 153 -8.57 31.30 29.36
C GLU A 153 -10.00 31.54 29.85
N GLU A 154 -10.82 30.49 29.93
CA GLU A 154 -12.23 30.59 30.30
C GLU A 154 -12.44 30.65 31.82
N ILE A 155 -11.51 30.11 32.63
CA ILE A 155 -11.61 30.08 34.10
C ILE A 155 -10.25 30.44 34.75
N PRO A 156 -9.72 31.67 34.53
CA PRO A 156 -8.37 32.05 34.96
C PRO A 156 -8.18 32.09 36.48
N ASP A 157 -9.27 32.34 37.23
CA ASP A 157 -9.21 32.55 38.68
C ASP A 157 -9.15 31.23 39.49
N LYS A 158 -9.37 30.08 38.84
CA LYS A 158 -9.35 28.77 39.52
C LYS A 158 -8.13 27.96 39.13
N LYS A 159 -7.36 27.59 40.15
CA LYS A 159 -6.23 26.66 40.00
C LYS A 159 -6.66 25.21 39.98
N GLU A 160 -7.80 24.84 40.55
CA GLU A 160 -8.29 23.46 40.54
C GLU A 160 -9.71 23.50 39.97
N LEU A 161 -10.02 22.58 39.06
CA LEU A 161 -11.30 22.52 38.37
C LEU A 161 -11.93 21.16 38.61
N ASN A 162 -13.24 21.16 38.80
CA ASN A 162 -14.05 19.95 38.81
C ASN A 162 -14.70 19.81 37.43
N ILE A 163 -14.35 18.75 36.71
CA ILE A 163 -14.72 18.52 35.32
C ILE A 163 -15.62 17.29 35.26
N ALA A 164 -16.79 17.43 34.64
CA ALA A 164 -17.70 16.32 34.40
C ALA A 164 -17.72 15.96 32.91
N PHE A 165 -17.55 14.67 32.59
CA PHE A 165 -17.89 14.13 31.28
C PHE A 165 -19.37 13.78 31.25
N LEU A 166 -20.15 14.49 30.43
CA LEU A 166 -21.55 14.16 30.16
C LEU A 166 -21.61 13.03 29.13
N THR A 167 -22.08 11.85 29.56
CA THR A 167 -22.15 10.63 28.74
C THR A 167 -23.53 9.99 28.83
N ALA A 168 -23.93 9.15 27.87
CA ALA A 168 -25.10 8.31 28.02
C ALA A 168 -24.71 6.99 28.73
N PRO A 169 -25.14 6.74 29.98
CA PRO A 169 -24.72 5.53 30.72
C PRO A 169 -25.20 4.22 30.08
N SER A 170 -26.23 4.28 29.23
CA SER A 170 -26.75 3.15 28.46
C SER A 170 -25.97 2.86 27.17
N ARG A 171 -25.00 3.71 26.81
CA ARG A 171 -24.16 3.57 25.61
C ARG A 171 -22.72 3.30 26.02
N TYR A 172 -22.34 2.02 25.92
CA TYR A 172 -21.03 1.53 26.35
C TYR A 172 -19.87 2.22 25.61
N GLU A 173 -19.97 2.41 24.28
CA GLU A 173 -18.94 3.09 23.46
C GLU A 173 -18.57 4.47 23.99
N GLU A 174 -19.59 5.25 24.36
CA GLU A 174 -19.44 6.64 24.82
C GLU A 174 -18.82 6.71 26.21
N THR A 175 -19.21 5.77 27.07
CA THR A 175 -18.68 5.66 28.43
C THR A 175 -17.20 5.27 28.39
N HIS A 176 -16.84 4.30 27.55
CA HIS A 176 -15.46 3.89 27.31
C HIS A 176 -14.63 5.01 26.68
N LEU A 177 -15.19 5.76 25.73
CA LEU A 177 -14.52 6.92 25.16
C LEU A 177 -14.26 7.99 26.23
N ALA A 178 -15.21 8.20 27.15
CA ALA A 178 -15.02 9.12 28.26
C ALA A 178 -13.96 8.66 29.27
N MET A 179 -13.77 7.35 29.46
CA MET A 179 -12.69 6.79 30.28
C MET A 179 -11.33 7.09 29.65
N TYR A 180 -11.17 6.78 28.37
CA TYR A 180 -9.97 7.10 27.61
C TYR A 180 -9.68 8.61 27.58
N ILE A 181 -10.66 9.41 27.11
CA ILE A 181 -11.00 10.76 27.58
C ILE A 181 -10.28 11.26 28.84
N LYS A 182 -10.84 10.81 29.95
CA LYS A 182 -10.44 11.15 31.29
C LYS A 182 -8.97 10.82 31.50
N ASP A 183 -8.51 9.62 31.20
CA ASP A 183 -7.11 9.21 31.44
C ASP A 183 -6.13 10.02 30.55
N LEU A 184 -6.61 10.44 29.37
CA LEU A 184 -5.94 11.38 28.49
C LEU A 184 -5.94 12.81 29.02
N LEU A 185 -6.83 13.25 29.90
CA LEU A 185 -6.81 14.62 30.44
C LEU A 185 -6.40 14.69 31.90
N GLU A 186 -6.41 13.55 32.59
CA GLU A 186 -6.19 13.45 34.02
C GLU A 186 -4.78 13.92 34.40
N ASP A 187 -4.75 14.73 35.44
CA ASP A 187 -3.55 15.22 36.08
C ASP A 187 -3.78 15.36 37.59
N SER A 188 -2.74 15.72 38.34
CA SER A 188 -2.84 15.85 39.80
C SER A 188 -3.57 17.11 40.27
N LYS A 189 -4.00 17.99 39.36
CA LYS A 189 -4.52 19.33 39.64
C LYS A 189 -6.04 19.42 39.49
N HIS A 190 -6.61 18.66 38.56
CA HIS A 190 -8.04 18.71 38.26
C HIS A 190 -8.76 17.44 38.74
N PHE A 191 -10.04 17.58 39.10
CA PHE A 191 -10.90 16.45 39.47
C PHE A 191 -11.81 16.10 38.30
N PHE A 192 -11.86 14.83 37.91
CA PHE A 192 -12.68 14.34 36.80
C PHE A 192 -13.76 13.37 37.29
N ILE A 193 -14.97 13.49 36.74
CA ILE A 193 -16.09 12.59 37.04
C ILE A 193 -16.88 12.28 35.77
N LEU A 194 -17.34 11.03 35.62
CA LEU A 194 -18.30 10.65 34.58
C LEU A 194 -19.71 10.80 35.14
N ALA A 195 -20.59 11.46 34.40
CA ALA A 195 -21.95 11.75 34.83
C ALA A 195 -22.94 11.54 33.66
N GLY A 196 -24.07 10.90 33.96
CA GLY A 196 -25.22 10.81 33.08
C GLY A 196 -26.12 12.05 33.17
N PRO A 197 -27.10 12.18 32.26
CA PRO A 197 -27.99 13.35 32.19
C PRO A 197 -28.76 13.61 33.50
N ASP A 198 -29.14 12.55 34.23
CA ASP A 198 -29.86 12.63 35.50
C ASP A 198 -28.99 12.94 36.73
N ASN A 199 -27.67 12.95 36.58
CA ASN A 199 -26.75 13.18 37.69
C ASN A 199 -26.47 14.67 37.91
N PHE A 200 -26.85 15.53 36.97
CA PHE A 200 -26.68 16.97 37.07
C PHE A 200 -27.83 17.61 37.83
N ASN A 201 -27.56 18.72 38.51
CA ASN A 201 -28.57 19.64 39.05
C ASN A 201 -27.98 21.02 39.29
N VAL A 202 -28.85 22.03 39.36
CA VAL A 202 -28.44 23.41 39.64
C VAL A 202 -28.96 23.84 41.01
N VAL A 203 -28.06 24.34 41.87
CA VAL A 203 -28.42 24.91 43.18
C VAL A 203 -27.84 26.31 43.29
N GLY A 204 -28.72 27.32 43.21
CA GLY A 204 -28.32 28.71 43.05
C GLY A 204 -27.61 28.92 41.71
N ASP A 205 -26.43 29.54 41.74
CA ASP A 205 -25.61 29.80 40.54
C ASP A 205 -24.52 28.74 40.30
N LYS A 206 -24.72 27.53 40.80
CA LYS A 206 -23.72 26.46 40.78
C LYS A 206 -24.30 25.18 40.22
N VAL A 207 -23.56 24.58 39.30
CA VAL A 207 -23.86 23.26 38.73
C VAL A 207 -23.21 22.19 39.60
N TYR A 208 -23.95 21.12 39.88
CA TYR A 208 -23.45 19.95 40.58
C TYR A 208 -23.64 18.72 39.71
N ALA A 209 -22.73 17.75 39.85
CA ALA A 209 -22.94 16.37 39.43
C ALA A 209 -22.83 15.50 40.68
N PHE A 210 -23.87 14.71 40.95
CA PHE A 210 -24.07 14.05 42.24
C PHE A 210 -24.00 15.08 43.39
N ASN A 211 -23.02 14.98 44.28
CA ASN A 211 -22.82 15.89 45.41
C ASN A 211 -21.60 16.82 45.24
N LYS A 212 -21.02 16.89 44.04
CA LYS A 212 -19.80 17.66 43.76
C LYS A 212 -20.13 18.85 42.85
N GLN A 213 -19.69 20.05 43.22
CA GLN A 213 -19.80 21.23 42.35
C GLN A 213 -18.91 21.04 41.12
N ILE A 214 -19.42 21.33 39.93
CA ILE A 214 -18.74 21.20 38.64
C ILE A 214 -18.49 22.58 38.04
N ASP A 215 -17.32 22.73 37.43
CA ASP A 215 -16.85 23.95 36.79
C ASP A 215 -16.90 23.84 35.26
N VAL A 216 -16.60 22.65 34.73
CA VAL A 216 -16.53 22.36 33.29
C VAL A 216 -17.31 21.09 32.96
N MET A 217 -18.12 21.12 31.90
CA MET A 217 -18.75 19.95 31.29
C MET A 217 -18.08 19.65 29.95
N ILE A 218 -17.48 18.47 29.82
CA ILE A 218 -17.05 17.90 28.53
C ILE A 218 -18.21 17.10 27.97
N ARG A 219 -18.67 17.47 26.78
CA ARG A 219 -19.88 16.91 26.20
C ARG A 219 -19.57 15.78 25.22
N LEU A 220 -19.99 14.57 25.58
CA LEU A 220 -20.07 13.39 24.70
C LEU A 220 -21.56 13.04 24.43
N TYR A 221 -22.43 14.05 24.47
CA TYR A 221 -23.87 13.93 24.37
C TYR A 221 -24.41 14.87 23.30
N PRO A 222 -25.27 14.42 22.37
CA PRO A 222 -25.77 15.26 21.28
C PRO A 222 -26.50 16.52 21.77
N THR A 223 -26.32 17.64 21.08
CA THR A 223 -27.00 18.90 21.45
C THR A 223 -28.53 18.77 21.38
N GLU A 224 -29.03 18.03 20.38
CA GLU A 224 -30.44 17.77 20.16
C GLU A 224 -31.11 17.10 21.36
N PHE A 225 -30.35 16.35 22.19
CA PHE A 225 -30.86 15.60 23.35
C PHE A 225 -30.52 16.26 24.70
N LEU A 226 -29.98 17.49 24.73
CA LEU A 226 -29.61 18.15 25.99
C LEU A 226 -30.80 18.46 26.90
N TYR A 227 -32.04 18.38 26.40
CA TYR A 227 -33.26 18.46 27.20
C TYR A 227 -33.47 17.29 28.15
N GLU A 228 -32.75 16.19 27.95
CA GLU A 228 -32.74 15.05 28.87
C GLU A 228 -31.85 15.33 30.09
N VAL A 229 -30.91 16.28 29.98
CA VAL A 229 -30.04 16.67 31.10
C VAL A 229 -30.86 17.48 32.10
N ARG A 230 -30.84 17.05 33.37
CA ARG A 230 -31.58 17.71 34.44
C ARG A 230 -31.07 19.16 34.62
N ASP A 231 -32.03 20.08 34.73
CA ASP A 231 -31.80 21.53 34.87
C ASP A 231 -31.02 22.19 33.71
N PHE A 232 -30.99 21.58 32.52
CA PHE A 232 -30.16 22.07 31.41
C PHE A 232 -30.42 23.53 31.02
N GLU A 233 -31.67 23.99 31.03
CA GLU A 233 -32.00 25.40 30.76
C GLU A 233 -31.31 26.37 31.74
N HIS A 234 -31.12 25.97 33.00
CA HIS A 234 -30.36 26.75 33.97
C HIS A 234 -28.85 26.63 33.73
N ILE A 235 -28.36 25.43 33.40
CA ILE A 235 -26.95 25.21 33.03
C ILE A 235 -26.57 26.09 31.82
N LEU A 236 -27.43 26.15 30.79
CA LEU A 236 -27.23 26.97 29.60
C LEU A 236 -27.17 28.46 29.94
N ARG A 237 -28.03 28.95 30.84
CA ARG A 237 -27.97 30.33 31.34
C ARG A 237 -26.71 30.61 32.15
N LEU A 238 -26.24 29.67 32.96
CA LEU A 238 -24.96 29.83 33.67
C LEU A 238 -23.79 29.81 32.71
N HIS A 239 -23.88 29.01 31.65
CA HIS A 239 -22.91 29.01 30.57
C HIS A 239 -22.86 30.38 29.90
N ASP A 240 -23.98 30.92 29.43
CA ASP A 240 -24.05 32.25 28.80
C ASP A 240 -23.52 33.38 29.69
N ASN A 241 -23.74 33.29 31.01
CA ASN A 241 -23.26 34.29 31.98
C ASN A 241 -21.80 34.06 32.46
N ASN A 242 -21.02 33.21 31.79
CA ASN A 242 -19.62 32.87 32.15
C ASN A 242 -19.45 32.29 33.57
N LYS A 243 -20.48 31.65 34.13
CA LYS A 243 -20.43 31.00 35.45
C LYS A 243 -20.18 29.48 35.35
N PHE A 244 -20.37 28.91 34.17
CA PHE A 244 -20.14 27.49 33.87
C PHE A 244 -19.56 27.33 32.46
N LEU A 245 -18.69 26.36 32.24
CA LEU A 245 -18.12 26.10 30.91
C LEU A 245 -18.66 24.78 30.35
N ILE A 246 -19.21 24.84 29.13
CA ILE A 246 -19.57 23.66 28.34
C ILE A 246 -18.55 23.60 27.21
N LEU A 247 -17.73 22.54 27.16
CA LEU A 247 -16.82 22.28 26.04
C LEU A 247 -17.57 21.59 24.90
N ASN A 248 -17.18 21.93 23.67
CA ASN A 248 -18.02 21.78 22.48
C ASN A 248 -19.35 22.49 22.70
N ASP A 249 -19.27 23.83 22.75
CA ASP A 249 -20.37 24.77 22.97
C ASP A 249 -21.65 24.33 22.22
N PRO A 250 -22.86 24.41 22.81
CA PRO A 250 -24.09 23.97 22.14
C PRO A 250 -24.33 24.63 20.77
N ARG A 251 -23.76 25.81 20.49
CA ARG A 251 -23.84 26.46 19.16
C ARG A 251 -23.16 25.65 18.05
N VAL A 252 -22.21 24.77 18.36
CA VAL A 252 -21.49 23.99 17.34
C VAL A 252 -22.37 22.97 16.60
N ILE A 253 -23.58 22.69 17.09
CA ILE A 253 -24.59 21.92 16.31
C ILE A 253 -24.90 22.58 14.96
N ILE A 254 -24.80 23.91 14.88
CA ILE A 254 -25.04 24.69 13.67
C ILE A 254 -23.94 24.38 12.64
N ALA A 255 -22.70 24.24 13.11
CA ALA A 255 -21.56 23.85 12.28
C ALA A 255 -21.66 22.40 11.77
N GLN A 256 -22.30 21.51 12.53
CA GLN A 256 -22.57 20.14 12.11
C GLN A 256 -23.72 20.01 11.10
N SER A 257 -24.60 21.02 11.02
CA SER A 257 -25.78 20.95 10.16
C SER A 257 -25.38 20.84 8.68
N LYS A 258 -25.93 19.85 7.98
CA LYS A 258 -25.62 19.66 6.55
C LYS A 258 -26.14 20.83 5.67
N SER A 259 -27.06 21.63 6.19
CA SER A 259 -27.53 22.87 5.57
C SER A 259 -26.50 24.01 5.60
N LEU A 260 -25.49 23.95 6.48
CA LEU A 260 -24.39 24.90 6.45
C LEU A 260 -23.65 24.86 5.11
N TYR A 261 -23.57 23.70 4.46
CA TYR A 261 -22.97 23.58 3.13
C TYR A 261 -23.72 24.45 2.12
N ALA A 262 -25.06 24.43 2.17
CA ALA A 262 -25.88 25.25 1.28
C ALA A 262 -25.66 26.75 1.54
N TYR A 263 -25.50 27.15 2.80
CA TYR A 263 -25.17 28.53 3.14
C TYR A 263 -23.79 28.94 2.63
N LEU A 264 -22.76 28.11 2.85
CA LEU A 264 -21.41 28.36 2.36
C LEU A 264 -21.35 28.47 0.84
N TRP A 265 -22.09 27.60 0.13
CA TRP A 265 -22.21 27.67 -1.32
C TRP A 265 -22.92 28.94 -1.80
N ALA A 266 -24.01 29.35 -1.14
CA ALA A 266 -24.67 30.61 -1.47
C ALA A 266 -23.72 31.81 -1.36
N LEU A 267 -22.95 31.90 -0.26
CA LEU A 267 -21.94 32.96 -0.10
C LEU A 267 -20.83 32.90 -1.15
N ALA A 268 -20.36 31.70 -1.48
CA ALA A 268 -19.28 31.50 -2.45
C ALA A 268 -19.71 31.85 -3.88
N GLU A 269 -20.91 31.46 -4.30
CA GLU A 269 -21.46 31.76 -5.62
C GLU A 269 -21.72 33.25 -5.81
N ASP A 270 -22.20 33.93 -4.76
CA ASP A 270 -22.42 35.38 -4.76
C ASP A 270 -21.11 36.18 -4.63
N LYS A 271 -19.97 35.50 -4.40
CA LYS A 271 -18.67 36.12 -4.09
C LYS A 271 -18.81 37.15 -2.96
N ASP A 272 -19.51 36.76 -1.91
CA ASP A 272 -19.84 37.64 -0.80
C ASP A 272 -18.55 38.21 -0.17
N SER A 273 -18.55 39.51 0.09
CA SER A 273 -17.38 40.24 0.63
C SER A 273 -16.95 39.80 2.04
N ARG A 274 -17.78 39.01 2.74
CA ARG A 274 -17.45 38.36 4.03
C ARG A 274 -16.51 37.16 3.87
N LEU A 275 -16.31 36.66 2.65
CA LEU A 275 -15.39 35.58 2.33
C LEU A 275 -14.15 36.11 1.60
N SER A 276 -12.99 35.54 1.92
CA SER A 276 -11.76 35.72 1.15
C SER A 276 -11.72 34.82 -0.08
N GLU A 277 -10.91 35.17 -1.08
CA GLU A 277 -10.70 34.32 -2.27
C GLU A 277 -10.22 32.91 -1.90
N LEU A 278 -9.37 32.81 -0.87
CA LEU A 278 -8.88 31.52 -0.36
C LEU A 278 -10.03 30.67 0.20
N GLU A 279 -10.93 31.26 0.98
CA GLU A 279 -12.09 30.56 1.55
C GLU A 279 -13.06 30.10 0.45
N ILE A 280 -13.33 30.94 -0.56
CA ILE A 280 -14.16 30.59 -1.71
C ILE A 280 -13.56 29.40 -2.47
N ASN A 281 -12.24 29.43 -2.73
CA ASN A 281 -11.54 28.34 -3.40
C ASN A 281 -11.60 27.03 -2.60
N VAL A 282 -11.48 27.10 -1.28
CA VAL A 282 -11.62 25.90 -0.42
C VAL A 282 -13.05 25.37 -0.47
N ILE A 283 -14.07 26.21 -0.24
CA ILE A 283 -15.48 25.79 -0.31
C ILE A 283 -15.78 25.06 -1.63
N THR A 284 -15.41 25.68 -2.75
CA THR A 284 -15.74 25.16 -4.09
C THR A 284 -14.93 23.92 -4.49
N SER A 285 -13.77 23.67 -3.89
CA SER A 285 -12.93 22.51 -4.21
C SER A 285 -13.21 21.29 -3.34
N VAL A 286 -13.53 21.48 -2.05
CA VAL A 286 -13.64 20.39 -1.07
C VAL A 286 -15.05 20.17 -0.50
N LEU A 287 -16.02 21.06 -0.71
CA LEU A 287 -17.40 20.80 -0.29
C LEU A 287 -18.26 20.49 -1.52
N PRO A 288 -18.94 19.33 -1.58
CA PRO A 288 -19.88 19.05 -2.66
C PRO A 288 -20.96 20.13 -2.74
N LYS A 289 -21.33 20.54 -3.96
CA LYS A 289 -22.35 21.57 -4.15
C LYS A 289 -23.65 21.15 -3.49
N THR A 290 -24.18 22.01 -2.64
CA THR A 290 -25.32 21.67 -1.77
C THR A 290 -26.36 22.78 -1.81
N GLU A 291 -27.62 22.39 -1.90
CA GLU A 291 -28.79 23.27 -1.84
C GLU A 291 -29.75 22.76 -0.75
N ILE A 292 -30.58 23.64 -0.17
CA ILE A 292 -31.72 23.18 0.62
C ILE A 292 -32.72 22.53 -0.32
N LEU A 293 -33.21 21.33 0.02
CA LEU A 293 -34.22 20.67 -0.78
C LEU A 293 -35.56 21.41 -0.62
N SER A 294 -36.16 21.80 -1.74
CA SER A 294 -37.44 22.50 -1.84
C SER A 294 -38.28 21.88 -2.96
N GLU A 295 -39.56 22.26 -3.06
CA GLU A 295 -40.43 21.81 -4.16
C GLU A 295 -39.84 22.16 -5.55
N ASP A 296 -39.12 23.29 -5.64
CA ASP A 296 -38.55 23.78 -6.90
C ASP A 296 -37.40 22.90 -7.42
N ASN A 297 -36.54 22.41 -6.52
CA ASN A 297 -35.40 21.56 -6.89
C ASN A 297 -35.62 20.06 -6.65
N PHE A 298 -36.73 19.65 -6.03
CA PHE A 298 -37.10 18.24 -5.86
C PHE A 298 -37.15 17.49 -7.20
N TYR A 299 -37.80 18.07 -8.21
CA TYR A 299 -37.88 17.45 -9.54
C TYR A 299 -36.54 17.42 -10.29
N LYS A 300 -35.57 18.24 -9.89
CA LYS A 300 -34.19 18.17 -10.38
C LYS A 300 -33.55 16.86 -9.91
N ALA A 301 -33.66 16.56 -8.61
CA ALA A 301 -33.19 15.32 -8.01
C ALA A 301 -33.85 14.07 -8.63
N LEU A 302 -35.15 14.15 -8.94
CA LEU A 302 -35.88 13.05 -9.57
C LEU A 302 -35.42 12.77 -11.02
N ARG A 303 -35.13 13.82 -11.80
CA ARG A 303 -34.74 13.69 -13.22
C ARG A 303 -33.27 13.34 -13.43
N GLU A 304 -32.41 13.79 -12.52
CA GLU A 304 -30.96 13.66 -12.64
C GLU A 304 -30.40 12.78 -11.50
N LYS A 305 -31.02 11.60 -11.32
CA LYS A 305 -30.75 10.64 -10.24
C LYS A 305 -29.25 10.51 -9.91
N ASP A 306 -28.44 10.13 -10.90
CA ASP A 306 -27.04 9.76 -10.70
C ASP A 306 -26.13 10.92 -10.27
N LYS A 307 -26.63 12.16 -10.34
CA LYS A 307 -25.87 13.35 -9.94
C LYS A 307 -26.08 13.76 -8.49
N TYR A 308 -27.02 13.14 -7.76
CA TYR A 308 -27.48 13.70 -6.51
C TYR A 308 -27.52 12.71 -5.35
N VAL A 309 -27.26 13.27 -4.17
CA VAL A 309 -27.45 12.68 -2.85
C VAL A 309 -28.49 13.50 -2.11
N VAL A 310 -29.51 12.84 -1.56
CA VAL A 310 -30.53 13.46 -0.73
C VAL A 310 -30.36 12.97 0.70
N LYS A 311 -30.18 13.89 1.65
CA LYS A 311 -29.96 13.56 3.06
C LYS A 311 -30.59 14.59 4.00
N PRO A 312 -31.07 14.18 5.20
CA PRO A 312 -31.64 15.10 6.18
C PRO A 312 -30.59 16.09 6.68
N VAL A 313 -31.02 17.30 7.09
CA VAL A 313 -30.10 18.32 7.61
C VAL A 313 -29.43 17.85 8.92
N PHE A 314 -30.23 17.29 9.82
CA PHE A 314 -29.77 16.60 11.04
C PHE A 314 -30.01 15.11 10.86
N GLY A 315 -28.97 14.38 10.49
CA GLY A 315 -28.97 12.93 10.35
C GLY A 315 -27.67 12.35 10.88
N ARG A 316 -27.74 11.13 11.43
CA ARG A 316 -26.61 10.39 11.99
C ARG A 316 -26.66 8.95 11.47
N TYR A 317 -25.51 8.29 11.39
CA TYR A 317 -25.40 6.86 11.02
C TYR A 317 -26.04 6.50 9.68
N SER A 318 -25.90 7.36 8.67
CA SER A 318 -26.42 7.14 7.31
C SER A 318 -27.94 6.95 7.20
N ILE A 319 -28.70 7.23 8.26
CA ILE A 319 -30.17 7.12 8.26
C ILE A 319 -30.75 8.17 7.31
N ASP A 320 -31.65 7.74 6.43
CA ASP A 320 -32.31 8.56 5.39
C ASP A 320 -31.33 9.23 4.40
N VAL A 321 -30.17 8.60 4.16
CA VAL A 321 -29.24 9.03 3.11
C VAL A 321 -29.50 8.24 1.84
N PHE A 322 -29.91 8.93 0.79
CA PHE A 322 -30.22 8.32 -0.50
C PHE A 322 -29.22 8.81 -1.55
N ILE A 323 -28.45 7.88 -2.11
CA ILE A 323 -27.45 8.14 -3.16
C ILE A 323 -28.02 7.65 -4.49
N GLY A 324 -28.32 8.57 -5.41
CA GLY A 324 -29.08 8.22 -6.62
C GLY A 324 -28.37 7.19 -7.50
N ILE A 325 -27.05 7.29 -7.68
CA ILE A 325 -26.29 6.34 -8.52
C ILE A 325 -26.35 4.89 -8.00
N LEU A 326 -26.59 4.69 -6.70
CA LEU A 326 -26.69 3.36 -6.08
C LEU A 326 -28.10 2.73 -6.19
N HIS A 327 -29.10 3.52 -6.57
CA HIS A 327 -30.49 3.04 -6.73
C HIS A 327 -30.78 2.73 -8.19
N ASP A 328 -31.61 1.74 -8.47
CA ASP A 328 -32.27 1.67 -9.77
C ASP A 328 -33.37 2.74 -9.92
N GLU A 329 -33.97 2.83 -11.11
CA GLU A 329 -35.02 3.81 -11.42
C GLU A 329 -36.30 3.65 -10.57
N ALA A 330 -36.62 2.43 -10.14
CA ALA A 330 -37.81 2.16 -9.33
C ALA A 330 -37.53 2.47 -7.85
N GLU A 331 -36.39 1.99 -7.34
CA GLU A 331 -35.91 2.25 -5.97
C GLU A 331 -35.77 3.75 -5.72
N TRP A 332 -35.18 4.50 -6.66
CA TRP A 332 -35.03 5.95 -6.50
C TRP A 332 -36.37 6.68 -6.41
N LYS A 333 -37.36 6.26 -7.21
CA LYS A 333 -38.70 6.86 -7.17
C LYS A 333 -39.38 6.60 -5.83
N GLU A 334 -39.18 5.41 -5.25
CA GLU A 334 -39.68 5.08 -3.92
C GLU A 334 -38.99 5.92 -2.83
N SER A 335 -37.66 6.00 -2.85
CA SER A 335 -36.87 6.84 -1.95
C SER A 335 -37.29 8.31 -2.03
N MET A 336 -37.44 8.86 -3.24
CA MET A 336 -37.87 10.25 -3.44
C MET A 336 -39.31 10.48 -2.98
N LYS A 337 -40.22 9.52 -3.18
CA LYS A 337 -41.58 9.62 -2.64
C LYS A 337 -41.58 9.66 -1.11
N TYR A 338 -40.77 8.82 -0.47
CA TYR A 338 -40.57 8.89 0.98
C TYR A 338 -40.03 10.27 1.38
N VAL A 339 -39.03 10.81 0.68
CA VAL A 339 -38.50 12.15 0.95
C VAL A 339 -39.60 13.20 0.82
N GLU A 340 -40.40 13.19 -0.24
CA GLU A 340 -41.52 14.13 -0.46
C GLU A 340 -42.50 14.11 0.72
N GLU A 341 -42.90 12.91 1.16
CA GLU A 341 -43.77 12.73 2.32
C GLU A 341 -43.11 13.21 3.63
N GLN A 342 -41.79 13.08 3.77
CA GLN A 342 -41.07 13.45 4.98
C GLN A 342 -40.66 14.93 5.05
N MET A 343 -40.62 15.64 3.92
CA MET A 343 -40.28 17.07 3.86
C MET A 343 -41.21 17.95 4.69
N GLN A 344 -42.43 17.47 5.02
CA GLN A 344 -43.34 18.15 5.94
C GLN A 344 -42.92 18.08 7.42
N TYR A 345 -42.06 17.11 7.79
CA TYR A 345 -41.64 16.86 9.18
C TYR A 345 -40.17 17.19 9.43
N LYS A 346 -39.30 17.01 8.43
CA LYS A 346 -37.86 17.27 8.55
C LYS A 346 -37.31 17.90 7.28
N LYS A 347 -36.29 18.75 7.44
CA LYS A 347 -35.60 19.39 6.32
C LYS A 347 -34.55 18.46 5.71
N PHE A 348 -34.46 18.48 4.38
CA PHE A 348 -33.44 17.76 3.60
C PHE A 348 -32.56 18.74 2.84
N ILE A 349 -31.40 18.25 2.41
CA ILE A 349 -30.55 18.90 1.42
C ILE A 349 -30.47 18.09 0.14
N LEU A 350 -30.22 18.78 -0.96
CA LEU A 350 -29.83 18.21 -2.24
C LEU A 350 -28.34 18.48 -2.42
N GLN A 351 -27.53 17.44 -2.52
CA GLN A 351 -26.08 17.54 -2.65
C GLN A 351 -25.60 16.86 -3.92
N GLU A 352 -24.67 17.46 -4.65
CA GLU A 352 -24.04 16.81 -5.80
C GLU A 352 -23.24 15.59 -5.35
N PHE A 353 -23.43 14.48 -6.06
CA PHE A 353 -22.68 13.25 -5.85
C PHE A 353 -21.21 13.46 -6.23
N CYS A 354 -20.32 12.99 -5.36
CA CYS A 354 -18.89 12.94 -5.61
C CYS A 354 -18.45 11.48 -5.61
N GLU A 355 -17.89 11.01 -6.72
CA GLU A 355 -17.35 9.67 -6.83
C GLU A 355 -16.14 9.54 -5.90
N ILE A 356 -16.15 8.52 -5.04
CA ILE A 356 -15.05 8.23 -4.12
C ILE A 356 -14.04 7.37 -4.88
N GLU A 357 -12.78 7.77 -4.86
CA GLU A 357 -11.71 6.95 -5.42
C GLU A 357 -11.52 5.70 -4.56
N MET A 358 -11.58 4.53 -5.19
CA MET A 358 -11.27 3.26 -4.57
C MET A 358 -9.75 3.13 -4.38
N GLU A 359 -9.34 2.86 -3.15
CA GLU A 359 -7.95 2.84 -2.73
C GLU A 359 -7.54 1.45 -2.23
N THR A 360 -6.22 1.23 -2.21
CA THR A 360 -5.62 0.04 -1.62
C THR A 360 -5.56 0.19 -0.12
N ALA A 361 -6.30 -0.66 0.58
CA ALA A 361 -6.45 -0.63 2.02
C ALA A 361 -5.79 -1.85 2.67
N PRO A 362 -4.97 -1.67 3.72
CA PRO A 362 -4.44 -2.79 4.47
C PRO A 362 -5.58 -3.45 5.25
N TYR A 363 -5.73 -4.76 5.11
CA TYR A 363 -6.70 -5.58 5.82
C TYR A 363 -5.99 -6.72 6.54
N TYR A 364 -6.55 -7.15 7.68
CA TYR A 364 -6.02 -8.24 8.48
C TYR A 364 -7.15 -9.18 8.89
N ASP A 365 -7.02 -10.46 8.54
CA ASP A 365 -8.07 -11.48 8.74
C ASP A 365 -7.74 -12.46 9.90
N GLU A 366 -6.99 -12.00 10.90
CA GLU A 366 -6.35 -12.79 11.96
C GLU A 366 -5.15 -13.65 11.52
N ARG A 367 -5.08 -14.04 10.24
CA ARG A 367 -4.09 -14.99 9.74
C ARG A 367 -3.15 -14.39 8.72
N PHE A 368 -3.52 -13.28 8.08
CA PHE A 368 -2.71 -12.65 7.07
C PHE A 368 -3.04 -11.17 6.92
N SER A 369 -2.01 -10.34 6.80
CA SER A 369 -2.16 -8.94 6.38
C SER A 369 -2.04 -8.83 4.87
N TYR A 370 -3.10 -8.39 4.20
CA TYR A 370 -3.10 -8.21 2.75
C TYR A 370 -3.86 -6.94 2.37
N ASP A 371 -3.57 -6.46 1.17
CA ASP A 371 -4.23 -5.30 0.64
C ASP A 371 -5.53 -5.70 -0.09
N VAL A 372 -6.58 -4.92 0.13
CA VAL A 372 -7.89 -5.03 -0.56
C VAL A 372 -8.25 -3.68 -1.17
N GLU A 373 -9.16 -3.69 -2.14
CA GLU A 373 -9.74 -2.44 -2.64
C GLU A 373 -10.88 -2.01 -1.71
N ALA A 374 -10.85 -0.75 -1.26
CA ALA A 374 -11.87 -0.20 -0.37
C ALA A 374 -12.01 1.33 -0.51
N PHE A 375 -13.11 1.86 0.01
CA PHE A 375 -13.37 3.30 0.08
C PHE A 375 -12.94 3.86 1.44
N GLY A 376 -11.99 4.80 1.42
CA GLY A 376 -11.42 5.40 2.62
C GLY A 376 -12.19 6.63 3.10
N ASN A 377 -12.77 6.55 4.31
CA ASN A 377 -13.28 7.71 5.05
C ASN A 377 -12.19 8.19 6.02
N TYR A 378 -11.51 9.26 5.64
CA TYR A 378 -10.48 9.96 6.40
C TYR A 378 -11.13 10.81 7.49
N GLY A 379 -11.06 10.36 8.73
CA GLY A 379 -11.42 11.17 9.89
C GLY A 379 -10.33 12.20 10.16
N ILE A 380 -10.55 13.46 9.76
CA ILE A 380 -9.61 14.57 9.97
C ILE A 380 -9.96 15.30 11.25
N PHE A 381 -9.11 15.20 12.27
CA PHE A 381 -9.35 15.80 13.58
C PHE A 381 -8.71 17.17 13.73
N LEU A 382 -9.49 18.11 14.24
CA LEU A 382 -9.07 19.46 14.63
C LEU A 382 -9.32 19.67 16.12
N SER A 383 -8.53 20.52 16.76
CA SER A 383 -8.75 21.01 18.12
C SER A 383 -8.32 22.47 18.21
N GLY A 384 -9.18 23.32 18.75
CA GLY A 384 -9.09 24.76 18.54
C GLY A 384 -9.14 25.06 17.04
N HIS A 385 -8.09 25.69 16.51
CA HIS A 385 -7.99 26.06 15.10
C HIS A 385 -7.16 25.09 14.26
N ASP A 386 -6.44 24.15 14.89
CA ASP A 386 -5.36 23.40 14.26
C ASP A 386 -5.74 21.94 13.99
N PHE A 387 -5.19 21.36 12.91
CA PHE A 387 -5.24 19.93 12.68
C PHE A 387 -4.35 19.19 13.69
N ILE A 388 -4.89 18.16 14.35
CA ILE A 388 -4.19 17.43 15.42
C ILE A 388 -4.03 15.92 15.15
N GLY A 389 -4.74 15.36 14.17
CA GLY A 389 -4.73 13.90 14.00
C GLY A 389 -5.61 13.38 12.87
N SER A 390 -5.36 12.14 12.45
CA SER A 390 -6.23 11.45 11.50
C SER A 390 -6.34 9.95 11.77
N CYS A 391 -7.37 9.33 11.19
CA CYS A 391 -7.51 7.87 11.03
C CYS A 391 -8.34 7.58 9.76
N ILE A 392 -8.23 6.38 9.17
CA ILE A 392 -9.10 5.97 8.06
C ILE A 392 -10.03 4.85 8.50
N ARG A 393 -11.30 4.98 8.14
CA ARG A 393 -12.29 3.89 8.18
C ARG A 393 -12.50 3.40 6.75
N TRP A 394 -12.23 2.13 6.51
CA TRP A 394 -12.38 1.47 5.22
C TRP A 394 -13.73 0.80 5.10
N ASN A 395 -14.31 0.85 3.90
CA ASN A 395 -15.62 0.29 3.61
C ASN A 395 -15.59 -0.39 2.24
N ASP A 396 -16.30 -1.49 2.10
CA ASP A 396 -16.44 -2.21 0.83
C ASP A 396 -17.34 -1.47 -0.18
N ASP A 397 -18.17 -0.54 0.33
CA ASP A 397 -19.11 0.28 -0.45
C ASP A 397 -19.07 1.74 0.04
N TYR A 398 -19.83 2.62 -0.64
CA TYR A 398 -19.96 4.05 -0.35
C TYR A 398 -20.58 4.32 1.04
N LEU A 399 -21.36 3.39 1.56
CA LEU A 399 -22.00 3.49 2.86
C LEU A 399 -21.25 2.65 3.89
N THR A 400 -21.10 3.21 5.09
CA THR A 400 -20.48 2.49 6.21
C THR A 400 -21.41 1.41 6.74
N GLU A 401 -20.89 0.18 6.82
CA GLU A 401 -21.56 -0.97 7.41
C GLU A 401 -20.70 -1.52 8.57
N GLU A 402 -21.23 -1.49 9.80
CA GLU A 402 -20.47 -1.88 11.00
C GLU A 402 -19.95 -3.34 10.96
N GLU A 403 -20.59 -4.21 10.17
CA GLU A 403 -20.23 -5.63 10.03
C GLU A 403 -19.06 -5.88 9.07
N SER A 404 -18.68 -4.90 8.22
CA SER A 404 -17.55 -5.03 7.30
C SER A 404 -16.47 -3.97 7.53
N THR A 405 -16.81 -2.77 8.01
CA THR A 405 -15.84 -1.68 8.23
C THR A 405 -14.68 -2.09 9.12
N TRP A 406 -13.46 -1.67 8.73
CA TRP A 406 -12.25 -1.75 9.55
C TRP A 406 -11.48 -0.44 9.51
N ILE A 407 -10.47 -0.32 10.37
CA ILE A 407 -9.75 0.91 10.64
C ILE A 407 -8.27 0.68 10.44
N SER A 408 -7.61 1.61 9.75
CA SER A 408 -6.15 1.65 9.69
C SER A 408 -5.61 2.99 10.12
N SER A 409 -4.37 2.96 10.60
CA SER A 409 -3.53 4.15 10.74
C SER A 409 -3.20 4.75 9.37
N VAL A 410 -2.72 5.98 9.35
CA VAL A 410 -2.40 6.76 8.15
C VAL A 410 -1.00 7.33 8.31
N SER A 411 -0.09 6.95 7.41
CA SER A 411 1.27 7.47 7.39
C SER A 411 1.53 8.24 6.09
N ILE A 412 2.32 9.30 6.20
CA ILE A 412 2.74 10.10 5.05
C ILE A 412 3.93 9.42 4.38
N ASN A 413 3.76 9.03 3.12
CA ASN A 413 4.85 8.61 2.27
C ASN A 413 5.57 9.85 1.69
N LYS A 414 6.74 10.15 2.25
CA LYS A 414 7.50 11.39 1.95
C LYS A 414 7.99 11.47 0.50
N SER A 415 8.10 10.35 -0.23
CA SER A 415 8.34 10.29 -1.67
C SER A 415 8.12 8.87 -2.19
N PRO A 416 7.24 8.63 -3.18
CA PRO A 416 7.17 7.33 -3.83
C PRO A 416 8.48 7.08 -4.59
N GLN A 417 9.24 6.10 -4.11
CA GLN A 417 10.53 5.66 -4.67
C GLN A 417 10.39 5.00 -6.05
N LEU A 418 9.18 4.52 -6.34
CA LEU A 418 8.76 3.88 -7.59
C LEU A 418 7.44 4.54 -8.02
N ARG A 419 7.31 4.89 -9.30
CA ARG A 419 6.12 5.51 -9.89
C ARG A 419 5.71 4.79 -11.16
N ILE A 420 4.41 4.71 -11.40
CA ILE A 420 3.84 4.17 -12.63
C ILE A 420 3.43 5.35 -13.52
N ILE A 421 3.96 5.39 -14.73
CA ILE A 421 3.69 6.45 -15.70
C ILE A 421 3.07 5.82 -16.95
N SER A 422 2.01 6.41 -17.49
CA SER A 422 1.46 6.03 -18.79
C SER A 422 1.99 6.98 -19.87
N PRO A 423 3.10 6.66 -20.56
CA PRO A 423 3.59 7.50 -21.65
C PRO A 423 2.65 7.47 -22.85
N ASN A 424 2.77 8.48 -23.72
CA ASN A 424 1.99 8.56 -24.96
C ASN A 424 2.74 7.86 -26.11
N ILE A 425 2.73 6.52 -26.10
CA ILE A 425 3.37 5.69 -27.13
C ILE A 425 2.37 4.87 -27.94
N ASP A 426 2.67 4.67 -29.21
CA ASP A 426 1.92 3.74 -30.08
C ASP A 426 2.33 2.29 -29.79
N MET A 427 1.55 1.66 -28.92
CA MET A 427 1.73 0.27 -28.51
C MET A 427 1.57 -0.73 -29.66
N GLU A 428 0.70 -0.46 -30.64
CA GLU A 428 0.50 -1.39 -31.77
C GLU A 428 1.68 -1.36 -32.73
N ALA A 429 2.23 -0.16 -32.99
CA ALA A 429 3.48 -0.04 -33.75
C ALA A 429 4.65 -0.75 -33.04
N LEU A 430 4.76 -0.62 -31.71
CA LEU A 430 5.78 -1.32 -30.92
C LEU A 430 5.64 -2.84 -31.02
N LYS A 431 4.44 -3.37 -30.78
CA LYS A 431 4.15 -4.82 -30.88
C LYS A 431 4.49 -5.36 -32.27
N LYS A 432 4.14 -4.61 -33.32
CA LYS A 432 4.42 -4.98 -34.71
C LYS A 432 5.92 -5.07 -34.99
N GLU A 433 6.70 -4.08 -34.56
CA GLU A 433 8.17 -4.08 -34.70
C GLU A 433 8.79 -5.24 -33.92
N ALA A 434 8.36 -5.45 -32.66
CA ALA A 434 8.82 -6.56 -31.83
C ALA A 434 8.60 -7.94 -32.49
N ILE A 435 7.43 -8.19 -33.08
CA ILE A 435 7.15 -9.45 -33.77
C ILE A 435 7.92 -9.55 -35.09
N LEU A 436 7.82 -8.55 -35.96
CA LEU A 436 8.29 -8.67 -37.35
C LEU A 436 9.80 -8.56 -37.49
N GLU A 437 10.46 -7.74 -36.66
CA GLU A 437 11.89 -7.47 -36.77
C GLU A 437 12.72 -8.31 -35.79
N HIS A 438 12.14 -8.65 -34.63
CA HIS A 438 12.85 -9.36 -33.55
C HIS A 438 12.29 -10.75 -33.22
N GLY A 439 11.21 -11.18 -33.88
CA GLY A 439 10.62 -12.50 -33.64
C GLY A 439 10.02 -12.67 -32.24
N PHE A 440 9.70 -11.56 -31.55
CA PHE A 440 9.14 -11.60 -30.21
C PHE A 440 7.65 -12.02 -30.25
N THR A 441 7.40 -13.29 -29.95
CA THR A 441 6.05 -13.88 -29.96
C THR A 441 5.33 -13.80 -28.62
N GLY A 442 5.97 -13.25 -27.58
CA GLY A 442 5.43 -13.09 -26.22
C GLY A 442 4.47 -11.92 -26.02
N ILE A 443 3.70 -11.49 -27.03
CA ILE A 443 2.82 -10.31 -26.90
C ILE A 443 1.63 -10.55 -25.96
N TYR A 444 1.25 -11.81 -25.75
CA TYR A 444 0.13 -12.20 -24.89
C TYR A 444 0.57 -13.26 -23.89
N ALA A 445 0.07 -13.13 -22.65
CA ALA A 445 0.10 -14.17 -21.64
C ALA A 445 -1.32 -14.76 -21.54
N LYS A 446 -1.54 -15.94 -22.15
CA LYS A 446 -2.89 -16.52 -22.34
C LYS A 446 -3.81 -15.54 -23.10
N ASN A 447 -4.83 -14.99 -22.44
CA ASN A 447 -5.79 -14.04 -23.01
C ASN A 447 -5.56 -12.58 -22.57
N TYR A 448 -4.42 -12.29 -21.93
CA TYR A 448 -4.05 -10.96 -21.44
C TYR A 448 -2.90 -10.38 -22.28
N GLU A 449 -2.89 -9.06 -22.48
CA GLU A 449 -1.73 -8.37 -23.07
C GLU A 449 -0.54 -8.47 -22.11
N TYR A 450 0.61 -8.94 -22.60
CA TYR A 450 1.82 -9.08 -21.80
C TYR A 450 2.59 -7.76 -21.67
N LEU A 451 2.64 -6.95 -22.74
CA LEU A 451 3.36 -5.68 -22.73
C LEU A 451 2.50 -4.58 -22.13
N SER A 452 2.87 -4.10 -20.94
CA SER A 452 2.18 -3.02 -20.23
C SER A 452 2.25 -1.70 -20.99
N LYS A 453 1.13 -0.96 -21.06
CA LYS A 453 1.17 0.42 -21.57
C LYS A 453 1.94 1.34 -20.63
N GLU A 454 1.80 1.12 -19.33
CA GLU A 454 2.52 1.87 -18.32
C GLU A 454 3.96 1.38 -18.13
N ILE A 455 4.85 2.32 -17.81
CA ILE A 455 6.25 2.10 -17.48
C ILE A 455 6.49 2.32 -15.99
N ILE A 456 7.51 1.68 -15.44
CA ILE A 456 7.96 1.90 -14.08
C ILE A 456 9.13 2.88 -14.10
N VAL A 457 9.05 3.90 -13.26
CA VAL A 457 10.16 4.83 -13.04
C VAL A 457 10.56 4.81 -11.57
N MET A 458 11.85 4.59 -11.33
CA MET A 458 12.43 4.52 -10.00
C MET A 458 13.43 5.65 -9.78
N GLU A 459 13.53 6.13 -8.54
CA GLU A 459 14.53 7.12 -8.15
C GLU A 459 15.96 6.60 -8.39
N ASP A 460 16.85 7.46 -8.89
CA ASP A 460 18.26 7.14 -9.15
C ASP A 460 18.97 6.53 -7.95
N GLY A 461 18.76 7.10 -6.76
CA GLY A 461 19.34 6.60 -5.51
C GLY A 461 18.91 5.16 -5.19
N LYS A 462 17.66 4.80 -5.54
CA LYS A 462 17.11 3.46 -5.34
C LYS A 462 17.60 2.46 -6.38
N VAL A 463 17.75 2.88 -7.64
CA VAL A 463 18.40 2.05 -8.66
C VAL A 463 19.86 1.81 -8.30
N GLN A 464 20.58 2.81 -7.78
CA GLN A 464 21.96 2.62 -7.33
C GLN A 464 22.04 1.70 -6.12
N GLU A 465 21.14 1.83 -5.14
CA GLU A 465 21.03 0.88 -4.03
C GLU A 465 20.82 -0.55 -4.55
N LEU A 466 19.92 -0.74 -5.51
CA LEU A 466 19.60 -2.05 -6.08
C LEU A 466 20.81 -2.67 -6.81
N LYS A 467 21.53 -1.88 -7.61
CA LYS A 467 22.78 -2.30 -8.27
C LYS A 467 23.82 -2.75 -7.26
N ASP A 468 24.10 -1.89 -6.29
CA ASP A 468 25.04 -2.15 -5.20
C ASP A 468 24.68 -3.41 -4.40
N ALA A 469 23.39 -3.57 -4.06
CA ALA A 469 22.90 -4.71 -3.30
C ALA A 469 23.06 -6.01 -4.11
N THR A 470 22.75 -5.97 -5.41
CA THR A 470 22.89 -7.10 -6.33
C THR A 470 24.33 -7.60 -6.39
N GLU A 471 25.30 -6.72 -6.62
CA GLU A 471 26.73 -7.09 -6.70
C GLU A 471 27.26 -7.64 -5.37
N LYS A 472 26.92 -6.97 -4.25
CA LYS A 472 27.36 -7.41 -2.92
C LYS A 472 26.75 -8.77 -2.54
N LEU A 473 25.47 -9.00 -2.85
CA LEU A 473 24.84 -10.29 -2.64
C LEU A 473 25.40 -11.36 -3.59
N ALA A 474 25.72 -11.04 -4.85
CA ALA A 474 26.34 -11.99 -5.77
C ALA A 474 27.69 -12.51 -5.23
N SER A 475 28.50 -11.63 -4.63
CA SER A 475 29.74 -12.02 -3.94
C SER A 475 29.49 -12.94 -2.75
N ILE A 476 28.50 -12.63 -1.90
CA ILE A 476 28.08 -13.47 -0.76
C ILE A 476 27.58 -14.84 -1.25
N PHE A 477 26.80 -14.86 -2.34
CA PHE A 477 26.28 -16.09 -2.93
C PHE A 477 27.41 -16.94 -3.50
N LYS A 478 28.38 -16.34 -4.19
CA LYS A 478 29.58 -17.04 -4.66
C LYS A 478 30.39 -17.66 -3.53
N LYS A 479 30.63 -16.89 -2.45
CA LYS A 479 31.31 -17.37 -1.23
C LYS A 479 30.57 -18.56 -0.60
N THR A 480 29.25 -18.47 -0.51
CA THR A 480 28.39 -19.51 0.08
C THR A 480 28.30 -20.76 -0.80
N ALA A 481 28.10 -20.58 -2.11
CA ALA A 481 28.08 -21.67 -3.08
C ALA A 481 29.40 -22.44 -3.08
N LYS A 482 30.55 -21.76 -2.95
CA LYS A 482 31.86 -22.42 -2.83
C LYS A 482 32.01 -23.25 -1.56
N LEU A 483 31.47 -22.79 -0.43
CA LEU A 483 31.43 -23.59 0.80
C LEU A 483 30.60 -24.86 0.61
N ILE A 484 29.40 -24.71 0.06
CA ILE A 484 28.48 -25.83 -0.20
C ILE A 484 29.09 -26.81 -1.20
N TYR A 485 29.66 -26.32 -2.29
CA TYR A 485 30.35 -27.12 -3.31
C TYR A 485 31.44 -28.02 -2.70
N ASN A 486 32.23 -27.48 -1.77
CA ASN A 486 33.28 -28.25 -1.08
C ASN A 486 32.73 -29.27 -0.06
N ASN A 487 31.43 -29.24 0.24
CA ASN A 487 30.77 -30.07 1.24
C ASN A 487 29.46 -30.67 0.70
N LEU A 488 29.38 -30.96 -0.61
CA LEU A 488 28.13 -31.37 -1.28
C LEU A 488 27.44 -32.54 -0.57
N ASP A 489 28.21 -33.53 -0.13
CA ASP A 489 27.70 -34.72 0.56
C ASP A 489 26.89 -34.38 1.84
N LEU A 490 27.04 -33.17 2.41
CA LEU A 490 26.26 -32.70 3.58
C LEU A 490 25.06 -31.82 3.19
N TYR A 491 25.10 -31.17 2.04
CA TYR A 491 24.11 -30.17 1.63
C TYR A 491 23.22 -30.63 0.47
N GLY A 492 23.58 -31.72 -0.21
CA GLY A 492 22.87 -32.24 -1.39
C GLY A 492 21.40 -32.47 -1.12
N ASP A 493 21.08 -33.17 -0.04
CA ASP A 493 19.69 -33.44 0.38
C ASP A 493 18.94 -32.16 0.75
N ILE A 494 19.58 -31.26 1.52
CA ILE A 494 18.96 -30.01 1.99
C ILE A 494 18.60 -29.08 0.82
N LEU A 495 19.35 -29.15 -0.28
CA LEU A 495 19.12 -28.35 -1.47
C LEU A 495 18.27 -29.07 -2.53
N GLY A 496 17.96 -30.35 -2.35
CA GLY A 496 17.25 -31.17 -3.33
C GLY A 496 18.09 -31.52 -4.57
N ILE A 497 19.42 -31.55 -4.44
CA ILE A 497 20.38 -31.76 -5.54
C ILE A 497 21.27 -33.00 -5.34
N GLN A 498 20.90 -33.91 -4.43
CA GLN A 498 21.67 -35.10 -4.07
C GLN A 498 22.00 -36.03 -5.24
N ASN A 499 21.17 -36.03 -6.29
CA ASN A 499 21.41 -36.83 -7.50
C ASN A 499 22.33 -36.14 -8.52
N LEU A 500 22.76 -34.90 -8.26
CA LEU A 500 23.54 -34.08 -9.18
C LEU A 500 25.01 -33.90 -8.75
N GLU A 501 25.44 -34.52 -7.66
CA GLU A 501 26.78 -34.29 -7.11
C GLU A 501 27.92 -34.58 -8.10
N GLU A 502 27.83 -35.68 -8.86
CA GLU A 502 28.84 -36.02 -9.87
C GLU A 502 28.89 -34.94 -10.96
N THR A 503 27.72 -34.46 -11.38
CA THR A 503 27.54 -33.43 -12.40
C THR A 503 28.13 -32.10 -11.92
N ILE A 504 27.79 -31.68 -10.70
CA ILE A 504 28.28 -30.44 -10.09
C ILE A 504 29.81 -30.48 -9.96
N LYS A 505 30.39 -31.62 -9.56
CA LYS A 505 31.86 -31.80 -9.44
C LYS A 505 32.60 -31.71 -10.79
N ARG A 506 31.89 -31.57 -11.93
CA ARG A 506 32.49 -31.30 -13.26
C ARG A 506 32.69 -29.82 -13.58
N GLU A 507 32.47 -28.96 -12.61
CA GLU A 507 32.70 -27.53 -12.78
C GLU A 507 34.13 -27.23 -13.28
N PHE A 508 34.22 -26.28 -14.22
CA PHE A 508 35.47 -25.91 -14.89
C PHE A 508 35.81 -24.42 -14.78
N THR A 509 34.90 -23.60 -14.26
CA THR A 509 35.10 -22.16 -14.04
C THR A 509 34.87 -21.77 -12.58
N ASP A 510 35.57 -20.72 -12.12
CA ASP A 510 35.31 -20.08 -10.82
C ASP A 510 34.16 -19.05 -10.90
N GLU A 511 33.51 -18.91 -12.05
CA GLU A 511 32.37 -18.01 -12.24
C GLU A 511 31.08 -18.61 -11.66
N LEU A 512 30.34 -17.82 -10.87
CA LEU A 512 29.12 -18.28 -10.21
C LEU A 512 28.05 -18.71 -11.23
N ILE A 513 27.84 -17.86 -12.24
CA ILE A 513 26.81 -17.98 -13.28
C ILE A 513 27.31 -17.32 -14.56
N PHE A 514 26.80 -17.74 -15.72
CA PHE A 514 26.95 -16.98 -16.96
C PHE A 514 25.95 -15.83 -16.98
N ILE A 515 24.68 -16.15 -16.81
CA ILE A 515 23.61 -15.18 -16.57
C ILE A 515 22.62 -15.79 -15.58
N GLY A 516 22.24 -15.00 -14.58
CA GLY A 516 21.21 -15.32 -13.61
C GLY A 516 20.40 -14.07 -13.26
N ARG A 517 19.29 -14.24 -12.55
CA ARG A 517 18.39 -13.13 -12.18
C ARG A 517 17.98 -13.22 -10.71
N MET A 518 18.30 -12.20 -9.93
CA MET A 518 17.74 -12.05 -8.58
C MET A 518 16.38 -11.36 -8.69
N ASP A 519 15.33 -11.97 -8.13
CA ASP A 519 13.99 -11.40 -8.16
C ASP A 519 13.75 -10.59 -6.88
N TRP A 520 13.65 -9.26 -7.02
CA TRP A 520 13.50 -8.32 -5.92
C TRP A 520 12.07 -7.81 -5.80
N ILE A 521 11.67 -7.51 -4.57
CA ILE A 521 10.46 -6.75 -4.27
C ILE A 521 10.82 -5.52 -3.43
N LEU A 522 10.12 -4.42 -3.67
CA LEU A 522 10.14 -3.24 -2.81
C LEU A 522 8.97 -3.37 -1.83
N ASP A 523 9.25 -3.38 -0.53
CA ASP A 523 8.20 -3.34 0.48
C ASP A 523 7.53 -1.96 0.53
N LYS A 524 6.36 -1.87 1.17
CA LYS A 524 5.63 -0.61 1.32
C LYS A 524 6.33 0.46 2.16
N TYR A 525 7.41 0.09 2.86
CA TYR A 525 8.27 0.99 3.61
C TYR A 525 9.50 1.44 2.80
N GLY A 526 9.62 1.01 1.54
CA GLY A 526 10.72 1.37 0.64
C GLY A 526 12.00 0.56 0.84
N ASN A 527 11.94 -0.63 1.43
CA ASN A 527 13.09 -1.54 1.57
C ASN A 527 13.05 -2.63 0.50
N PHE A 528 14.21 -2.94 -0.07
CA PHE A 528 14.37 -4.05 -0.99
C PHE A 528 14.51 -5.39 -0.27
N LYS A 529 13.86 -6.42 -0.81
CA LYS A 529 14.04 -7.82 -0.43
C LYS A 529 14.22 -8.68 -1.67
N VAL A 530 15.23 -9.55 -1.68
CA VAL A 530 15.42 -10.55 -2.73
C VAL A 530 14.65 -11.82 -2.37
N LEU A 531 13.76 -12.26 -3.25
CA LEU A 531 12.86 -13.39 -3.03
C LEU A 531 13.51 -14.73 -3.39
N GLU A 532 14.33 -14.73 -4.44
CA GLU A 532 15.06 -15.89 -4.96
C GLU A 532 16.15 -15.47 -5.96
N LEU A 533 17.03 -16.43 -6.31
CA LEU A 533 17.98 -16.32 -7.41
C LEU A 533 17.64 -17.38 -8.47
N ASN A 534 17.27 -16.93 -9.66
CA ASN A 534 17.09 -17.75 -10.85
C ASN A 534 18.43 -17.88 -11.57
N ALA A 535 19.22 -18.89 -11.20
CA ALA A 535 20.59 -19.13 -11.69
C ALA A 535 20.65 -20.04 -12.93
N GLU A 536 19.59 -20.79 -13.23
CA GLU A 536 19.58 -21.78 -14.31
C GLU A 536 19.01 -21.21 -15.62
N THR A 537 17.76 -20.73 -15.57
CA THR A 537 16.98 -20.28 -16.74
C THR A 537 16.35 -18.90 -16.48
N PRO A 538 17.14 -17.82 -16.42
CA PRO A 538 16.61 -16.48 -16.20
C PRO A 538 15.86 -15.97 -17.44
N ALA A 539 14.53 -16.01 -17.40
CA ALA A 539 13.66 -15.43 -18.45
C ALA A 539 13.73 -13.89 -18.50
N GLY A 540 13.09 -13.27 -19.50
CA GLY A 540 13.00 -11.81 -19.64
C GLY A 540 14.14 -11.15 -20.42
N VAL A 541 15.07 -11.93 -20.99
CA VAL A 541 16.31 -11.39 -21.59
C VAL A 541 16.00 -10.64 -22.89
N CYS A 542 15.08 -11.16 -23.71
CA CYS A 542 14.64 -10.48 -24.93
C CYS A 542 13.96 -9.15 -24.58
N GLU A 543 13.13 -9.15 -23.54
CA GLU A 543 12.44 -7.98 -23.05
C GLU A 543 13.42 -6.89 -22.63
N SER A 544 14.46 -7.24 -21.87
CA SER A 544 15.45 -6.26 -21.40
C SER A 544 16.46 -5.80 -22.45
N LEU A 545 16.80 -6.62 -23.44
CA LEU A 545 17.72 -6.24 -24.52
C LEU A 545 17.02 -5.47 -25.64
N VAL A 546 15.85 -5.96 -26.06
CA VAL A 546 15.15 -5.50 -27.27
C VAL A 546 13.96 -4.64 -26.91
N ILE A 547 12.98 -5.19 -26.18
CA ILE A 547 11.70 -4.51 -25.95
C ILE A 547 11.88 -3.22 -25.14
N ASP A 548 12.71 -3.25 -24.10
CA ASP A 548 13.14 -2.08 -23.33
C ASP A 548 13.65 -0.94 -24.21
N LYS A 549 14.45 -1.25 -25.24
CA LYS A 549 14.96 -0.27 -26.20
C LYS A 549 13.84 0.29 -27.08
N LEU A 550 12.92 -0.55 -27.54
CA LEU A 550 11.78 -0.12 -28.37
C LEU A 550 10.86 0.84 -27.63
N TYR A 551 10.62 0.61 -26.33
CA TYR A 551 9.91 1.55 -25.47
C TYR A 551 10.69 2.85 -25.34
N TYR A 552 11.98 2.76 -24.98
CA TYR A 552 12.82 3.93 -24.76
C TYR A 552 12.89 4.84 -25.98
N ASP A 553 13.17 4.28 -27.16
CA ASP A 553 13.29 5.04 -28.41
C ASP A 553 11.99 5.81 -28.72
N ARG A 554 10.82 5.25 -28.39
CA ARG A 554 9.52 5.91 -28.55
C ARG A 554 9.26 6.98 -27.49
N ILE A 555 9.65 6.72 -26.24
CA ILE A 555 9.49 7.67 -25.13
C ILE A 555 10.33 8.92 -25.38
N ILE A 556 11.61 8.79 -25.76
CA ILE A 556 12.48 9.95 -25.98
C ILE A 556 12.11 10.76 -27.23
N CYS A 557 11.39 10.15 -28.18
CA CYS A 557 10.83 10.87 -29.33
C CYS A 557 9.61 11.72 -28.94
N ASP A 558 8.95 11.40 -27.81
CA ASP A 558 7.88 12.19 -27.22
C ASP A 558 8.48 13.22 -26.25
N ASN A 559 8.39 14.51 -26.57
CA ASN A 559 9.09 15.60 -25.86
C ASN A 559 8.68 15.81 -24.38
N GLY A 560 7.82 14.95 -23.82
CA GLY A 560 7.23 15.10 -22.48
C GLY A 560 7.95 14.39 -21.35
N LEU A 561 8.63 13.27 -21.59
CA LEU A 561 9.20 12.44 -20.53
C LEU A 561 10.69 12.16 -20.74
N LYS A 562 11.50 12.49 -19.74
CA LYS A 562 12.96 12.27 -19.77
C LYS A 562 13.34 11.15 -18.82
N VAL A 563 13.85 10.07 -19.37
CA VAL A 563 14.21 8.86 -18.63
C VAL A 563 15.57 8.32 -19.07
N ASN A 564 16.25 7.54 -18.21
CA ASN A 564 17.43 6.77 -18.59
C ASN A 564 17.19 5.26 -18.52
N ARG A 565 17.78 4.53 -19.46
CA ARG A 565 17.77 3.06 -19.52
C ARG A 565 18.68 2.46 -18.45
N ILE A 566 18.23 1.35 -17.87
CA ILE A 566 19.03 0.56 -16.93
C ILE A 566 19.84 -0.52 -17.67
N ASN A 567 19.40 -0.94 -18.86
CA ASN A 567 19.88 -2.11 -19.59
C ASN A 567 21.00 -1.83 -20.61
N ASP A 568 21.57 -0.62 -20.67
CA ASP A 568 22.52 -0.24 -21.73
C ASP A 568 23.81 -1.09 -21.79
N LYS A 569 24.19 -1.73 -20.68
CA LYS A 569 25.40 -2.58 -20.60
C LYS A 569 25.10 -4.08 -20.68
N LEU A 570 23.83 -4.49 -20.74
CA LEU A 570 23.45 -5.89 -20.61
C LEU A 570 24.07 -6.74 -21.74
N GLU A 571 23.96 -6.29 -22.99
CA GLU A 571 24.47 -7.02 -24.16
C GLU A 571 25.99 -7.24 -24.10
N SER A 572 26.75 -6.18 -23.80
CA SER A 572 28.21 -6.24 -23.77
C SER A 572 28.72 -7.11 -22.63
N LEU A 573 28.09 -7.03 -21.45
CA LEU A 573 28.45 -7.87 -20.31
C LEU A 573 28.14 -9.35 -20.57
N ILE A 574 26.98 -9.67 -21.17
CA ILE A 574 26.67 -11.04 -21.60
C ILE A 574 27.76 -11.56 -22.54
N LYS A 575 28.14 -10.77 -23.55
CA LYS A 575 29.19 -11.14 -24.50
C LYS A 575 30.53 -11.39 -23.80
N ASP A 576 30.96 -10.48 -22.95
CA ASP A 576 32.23 -10.59 -22.20
C ASP A 576 32.28 -11.85 -21.34
N GLN A 577 31.19 -12.15 -20.61
CA GLN A 577 31.14 -13.32 -19.75
C GLN A 577 31.07 -14.63 -20.52
N PHE A 578 30.35 -14.65 -21.65
CA PHE A 578 30.29 -15.83 -22.53
C PHE A 578 31.71 -16.23 -22.94
N TYR A 579 32.48 -15.28 -23.47
CA TYR A 579 33.85 -15.55 -23.92
C TYR A 579 34.81 -15.82 -22.77
N LYS A 580 34.63 -15.20 -21.59
CA LYS A 580 35.40 -15.53 -20.38
C LYS A 580 35.23 -16.98 -19.95
N ILE A 581 33.98 -17.48 -19.88
CA ILE A 581 33.71 -18.88 -19.54
C ILE A 581 34.26 -19.83 -20.61
N LEU A 582 34.17 -19.46 -21.89
CA LEU A 582 34.78 -20.24 -22.98
C LEU A 582 36.31 -20.29 -22.88
N GLU A 583 36.97 -19.22 -22.42
CA GLU A 583 38.41 -19.25 -22.15
C GLU A 583 38.77 -20.23 -21.04
N ASP A 584 37.99 -20.28 -19.96
CA ASP A 584 38.19 -21.25 -18.87
C ASP A 584 38.01 -22.69 -19.38
N ALA A 585 36.97 -22.93 -20.18
CA ALA A 585 36.74 -24.21 -20.84
C ALA A 585 37.92 -24.61 -21.75
N ARG A 586 38.46 -23.67 -22.54
CA ARG A 586 39.58 -23.88 -23.45
C ARG A 586 40.89 -24.24 -22.76
N ARG A 587 41.07 -23.88 -21.48
CA ARG A 587 42.22 -24.32 -20.66
C ARG A 587 42.18 -25.82 -20.33
N LYS A 588 41.02 -26.46 -20.45
CA LYS A 588 40.82 -27.88 -20.13
C LYS A 588 40.80 -28.76 -21.38
N LYS A 589 40.09 -28.34 -22.44
CA LYS A 589 40.04 -29.03 -23.75
C LYS A 589 39.71 -28.04 -24.86
N THR A 590 39.94 -28.43 -26.12
CA THR A 590 39.54 -27.62 -27.27
C THR A 590 38.02 -27.42 -27.32
N VAL A 591 37.59 -26.19 -27.60
CA VAL A 591 36.18 -25.81 -27.78
C VAL A 591 36.05 -25.03 -29.08
N ASN A 592 35.49 -25.69 -30.11
CA ASN A 592 35.31 -25.13 -31.45
C ASN A 592 33.84 -24.82 -31.74
N THR A 593 32.92 -25.60 -31.17
CA THR A 593 31.48 -25.46 -31.41
C THR A 593 30.72 -25.32 -30.10
N VAL A 594 29.91 -24.26 -30.00
CA VAL A 594 28.99 -24.03 -28.89
C VAL A 594 27.55 -24.08 -29.40
N ALA A 595 26.72 -24.93 -28.79
CA ALA A 595 25.29 -24.96 -29.07
C ALA A 595 24.53 -24.12 -28.02
N ILE A 596 23.66 -23.23 -28.45
CA ILE A 596 22.75 -22.45 -27.61
C ILE A 596 21.39 -23.13 -27.72
N VAL A 597 20.95 -23.77 -26.65
CA VAL A 597 19.80 -24.69 -26.68
C VAL A 597 18.78 -24.41 -25.60
N SER A 598 17.52 -24.69 -25.92
CA SER A 598 16.39 -24.62 -24.98
C SER A 598 15.41 -25.77 -25.19
N ALA A 599 14.34 -25.82 -24.40
CA ALA A 599 13.16 -26.61 -24.75
C ALA A 599 12.40 -25.97 -25.93
N THR A 600 11.25 -26.56 -26.29
CA THR A 600 10.43 -26.13 -27.43
C THR A 600 9.39 -25.06 -27.07
N TYR A 601 9.44 -24.50 -25.86
CA TYR A 601 8.52 -23.44 -25.46
C TYR A 601 8.85 -22.14 -26.22
N TYR A 602 7.83 -21.43 -26.68
CA TYR A 602 8.04 -20.30 -27.60
C TYR A 602 8.83 -19.15 -26.95
N GLU A 603 8.68 -18.95 -25.64
CA GLU A 603 9.42 -17.92 -24.88
C GLU A 603 10.90 -18.24 -24.76
N ASP A 604 11.23 -19.52 -24.62
CA ASP A 604 12.61 -19.95 -24.60
C ASP A 604 13.31 -19.61 -25.92
N TRP A 605 12.62 -19.77 -27.05
CA TRP A 605 13.17 -19.53 -28.38
C TRP A 605 13.60 -18.08 -28.60
N TYR A 606 12.73 -17.10 -28.32
CA TYR A 606 13.15 -15.70 -28.45
C TYR A 606 14.21 -15.32 -27.41
N THR A 607 14.22 -15.98 -26.25
CA THR A 607 15.26 -15.80 -25.23
C THR A 607 16.62 -16.28 -25.73
N ILE A 608 16.73 -17.51 -26.23
CA ILE A 608 17.99 -18.04 -26.76
C ILE A 608 18.45 -17.34 -28.05
N ASN A 609 17.51 -16.87 -28.90
CA ASN A 609 17.83 -16.03 -30.05
C ASN A 609 18.47 -14.71 -29.60
N SER A 610 17.94 -14.08 -28.55
CA SER A 610 18.50 -12.84 -27.99
C SER A 610 19.91 -13.06 -27.42
N ILE A 611 20.14 -14.19 -26.74
CA ILE A 611 21.48 -14.58 -26.27
C ILE A 611 22.42 -14.83 -27.44
N TYR A 612 21.98 -15.57 -28.47
CA TYR A 612 22.76 -15.80 -29.69
C TYR A 612 23.15 -14.48 -30.35
N ASP A 613 22.21 -13.55 -30.45
CA ASP A 613 22.44 -12.23 -31.04
C ASP A 613 23.41 -11.38 -30.23
N ALA A 614 23.37 -11.46 -28.90
CA ALA A 614 24.32 -10.77 -28.02
C ALA A 614 25.75 -11.32 -28.15
N VAL A 615 25.92 -12.63 -28.35
CA VAL A 615 27.25 -13.27 -28.36
C VAL A 615 27.85 -13.48 -29.76
N LYS A 616 27.04 -13.40 -30.83
CA LYS A 616 27.50 -13.57 -32.21
C LYS A 616 28.48 -12.48 -32.65
N GLY A 617 29.22 -12.79 -33.71
CA GLY A 617 30.24 -11.92 -34.28
C GLY A 617 31.63 -12.10 -33.65
N GLU A 618 32.59 -11.31 -34.09
CA GLU A 618 33.97 -11.39 -33.59
C GLU A 618 34.07 -10.86 -32.15
N TYR A 619 34.91 -11.50 -31.35
CA TYR A 619 35.30 -11.05 -30.01
C TYR A 619 36.82 -10.95 -29.94
N ILE A 620 37.35 -9.72 -29.97
CA ILE A 620 38.80 -9.49 -30.00
C ILE A 620 39.23 -9.05 -28.61
N LYS A 621 39.95 -9.92 -27.91
CA LYS A 621 40.62 -9.62 -26.64
C LYS A 621 42.10 -9.95 -26.77
N GLU A 622 42.95 -8.96 -26.51
CA GLU A 622 44.43 -9.11 -26.49
C GLU A 622 45.03 -9.74 -27.77
N ASN A 623 44.47 -9.46 -28.96
CA ASN A 623 44.92 -10.00 -30.25
C ASN A 623 44.86 -11.54 -30.38
N LYS A 624 44.00 -12.22 -29.61
CA LYS A 624 43.74 -13.66 -29.77
C LYS A 624 42.48 -13.88 -30.62
N ASP A 625 42.56 -14.82 -31.56
CA ASP A 625 41.39 -15.30 -32.31
C ASP A 625 40.53 -16.17 -31.38
N THR A 626 39.36 -15.67 -30.99
CA THR A 626 38.44 -16.36 -30.07
C THR A 626 37.28 -17.05 -30.80
N ARG A 627 37.28 -17.06 -32.15
CA ARG A 627 36.17 -17.53 -32.97
C ARG A 627 35.68 -18.91 -32.52
N VAL A 628 34.36 -19.02 -32.44
CA VAL A 628 33.65 -20.26 -32.10
C VAL A 628 32.49 -20.40 -33.06
N LYS A 629 32.22 -21.63 -33.50
CA LYS A 629 31.01 -21.92 -34.27
C LYS A 629 29.83 -21.95 -33.31
N LEU A 630 28.90 -21.02 -33.48
CA LEU A 630 27.65 -20.99 -32.73
C LEU A 630 26.58 -21.77 -33.48
N LEU A 631 25.83 -22.60 -32.76
CA LEU A 631 24.63 -23.28 -33.23
C LEU A 631 23.47 -22.87 -32.32
N ILE A 632 22.27 -22.90 -32.84
CA ILE A 632 21.04 -22.67 -32.08
C ILE A 632 20.05 -23.79 -32.38
N GLY A 633 19.32 -24.29 -31.39
CA GLY A 633 18.38 -25.39 -31.60
C GLY A 633 17.68 -25.86 -30.33
N SER A 634 16.85 -26.89 -30.47
CA SER A 634 16.20 -27.55 -29.33
C SER A 634 17.14 -28.54 -28.66
N ILE A 635 17.05 -28.69 -27.33
CA ILE A 635 17.73 -29.75 -26.59
C ILE A 635 17.31 -31.14 -27.09
N TYR A 636 16.07 -31.28 -27.57
CA TYR A 636 15.52 -32.53 -28.10
C TYR A 636 16.03 -32.87 -29.50
N ASP A 637 16.67 -31.92 -30.20
CA ASP A 637 17.31 -32.16 -31.50
C ASP A 637 18.75 -32.68 -31.36
N ILE A 638 19.27 -32.79 -30.13
CA ILE A 638 20.62 -33.26 -29.88
C ILE A 638 20.67 -34.78 -30.01
N GLU A 639 21.50 -35.25 -30.94
CA GLU A 639 21.80 -36.66 -31.10
C GLU A 639 23.03 -37.06 -30.29
N VAL A 640 22.93 -38.13 -29.51
CA VAL A 640 24.07 -38.75 -28.81
C VAL A 640 24.54 -39.97 -29.61
N LYS A 641 25.76 -39.89 -30.17
CA LYS A 641 26.41 -40.97 -30.94
C LYS A 641 27.87 -41.08 -30.53
N ASP A 642 28.37 -42.30 -30.32
CA ASP A 642 29.77 -42.57 -29.98
C ASP A 642 30.32 -41.71 -28.82
N GLU A 643 29.55 -41.60 -27.72
CA GLU A 643 29.85 -40.76 -26.55
C GLU A 643 30.06 -39.26 -26.85
N GLN A 644 29.40 -38.74 -27.90
CA GLN A 644 29.48 -37.36 -28.34
C GLN A 644 28.09 -36.81 -28.69
N CYS A 645 27.85 -35.53 -28.38
CA CYS A 645 26.63 -34.83 -28.81
C CYS A 645 26.82 -34.15 -30.17
N TYR A 646 25.76 -34.20 -30.98
CA TYR A 646 25.65 -33.54 -32.27
C TYR A 646 24.35 -32.74 -32.36
N LEU A 647 24.42 -31.52 -32.89
CA LEU A 647 23.24 -30.74 -33.28
C LEU A 647 23.30 -30.48 -34.78
N TYR A 648 22.28 -30.95 -35.51
CA TYR A 648 22.21 -30.87 -36.97
C TYR A 648 23.49 -31.38 -37.66
N GLY A 649 24.02 -32.52 -37.18
CA GLY A 649 25.23 -33.16 -37.70
C GLY A 649 26.56 -32.51 -37.26
N ASN A 650 26.53 -31.42 -36.50
CA ASN A 650 27.73 -30.75 -35.99
C ASN A 650 28.06 -31.21 -34.58
N LYS A 651 29.30 -31.65 -34.37
CA LYS A 651 29.81 -32.01 -33.04
C LYS A 651 29.74 -30.80 -32.10
N ILE A 652 29.22 -31.01 -30.89
CA ILE A 652 29.10 -30.00 -29.83
C ILE A 652 30.23 -30.19 -28.81
N ASP A 653 31.01 -29.13 -28.53
CA ASP A 653 32.07 -29.18 -27.51
C ASP A 653 31.62 -28.59 -26.17
N CYS A 654 30.70 -27.63 -26.24
CA CYS A 654 30.12 -26.89 -25.13
C CYS A 654 28.68 -26.50 -25.51
N PHE A 655 27.78 -26.34 -24.54
CA PHE A 655 26.49 -25.73 -24.82
C PHE A 655 26.10 -24.70 -23.77
N TYR A 656 25.43 -23.63 -24.22
CA TYR A 656 24.57 -22.84 -23.37
C TYR A 656 23.20 -23.52 -23.27
N ARG A 657 22.81 -23.93 -22.07
CA ARG A 657 21.52 -24.51 -21.74
C ARG A 657 20.61 -23.45 -21.13
N PHE A 658 19.64 -23.00 -21.89
CA PHE A 658 18.40 -22.47 -21.32
C PHE A 658 17.48 -23.66 -21.00
N TYR A 659 17.98 -24.55 -20.15
CA TYR A 659 17.34 -25.79 -19.73
C TYR A 659 17.87 -26.15 -18.34
N PRO A 660 16.99 -26.46 -17.36
CA PRO A 660 17.42 -26.76 -16.00
C PRO A 660 18.32 -28.01 -15.90
N LEU A 661 19.34 -27.96 -15.04
CA LEU A 661 20.28 -29.07 -14.88
C LEU A 661 19.64 -30.32 -14.28
N ASP A 662 18.70 -30.15 -13.34
CA ASP A 662 17.92 -31.22 -12.70
C ASP A 662 17.10 -32.03 -13.71
N TRP A 663 16.54 -31.36 -14.73
CA TRP A 663 15.70 -32.01 -15.73
C TRP A 663 16.43 -33.01 -16.62
N PHE A 664 17.77 -32.93 -16.73
CA PHE A 664 18.54 -33.90 -17.51
C PHE A 664 18.41 -35.34 -16.98
N PHE A 665 18.14 -35.52 -15.69
CA PHE A 665 18.10 -36.83 -15.05
C PHE A 665 16.68 -37.28 -14.71
N GLU A 666 15.69 -36.50 -15.12
CA GLU A 666 14.27 -36.79 -14.94
C GLU A 666 13.74 -37.63 -16.11
N PRO A 667 13.19 -38.84 -15.86
CA PRO A 667 12.85 -39.79 -16.92
C PRO A 667 11.89 -39.25 -17.99
N GLN A 668 10.97 -38.35 -17.61
CA GLN A 668 9.95 -37.84 -18.52
C GLN A 668 10.47 -36.95 -19.65
N TYR A 669 11.71 -36.46 -19.55
CA TYR A 669 12.30 -35.59 -20.59
C TYR A 669 13.19 -36.35 -21.57
N GLU A 670 13.52 -37.63 -21.30
CA GLU A 670 14.28 -38.52 -22.20
C GLU A 670 15.65 -37.99 -22.68
N VAL A 671 16.27 -37.06 -21.93
CA VAL A 671 17.58 -36.43 -22.27
C VAL A 671 18.76 -36.90 -21.41
N GLU A 672 18.58 -37.98 -20.63
CA GLU A 672 19.59 -38.50 -19.68
C GLU A 672 20.94 -38.83 -20.35
N ALA A 673 20.93 -39.25 -21.61
CA ALA A 673 22.15 -39.51 -22.37
C ALA A 673 23.03 -38.26 -22.51
N ILE A 674 22.42 -37.07 -22.63
CA ILE A 674 23.12 -35.78 -22.69
C ILE A 674 23.70 -35.45 -21.32
N GLY A 675 22.91 -35.63 -20.24
CA GLY A 675 23.36 -35.44 -18.86
C GLY A 675 24.59 -36.30 -18.50
N LYS A 676 24.59 -37.57 -18.91
CA LYS A 676 25.74 -38.48 -18.76
C LYS A 676 27.00 -37.97 -19.48
N LEU A 677 26.87 -37.23 -20.57
CA LEU A 677 27.99 -36.61 -21.27
C LEU A 677 28.46 -35.30 -20.64
N ILE A 678 27.60 -34.55 -19.95
CA ILE A 678 28.03 -33.44 -19.07
C ILE A 678 28.98 -34.00 -17.99
N ASN A 679 28.67 -35.19 -17.45
CA ASN A 679 29.49 -35.86 -16.44
C ASN A 679 30.84 -36.39 -16.96
N LYS A 680 31.08 -36.33 -18.28
CA LYS A 680 32.26 -36.93 -18.91
C LYS A 680 33.03 -35.95 -19.79
N SER A 681 32.39 -35.45 -20.83
CA SER A 681 33.08 -34.96 -22.02
C SER A 681 32.55 -33.64 -22.58
N ILE A 682 31.46 -33.06 -22.08
CA ILE A 682 30.86 -31.82 -22.60
C ILE A 682 30.79 -30.73 -21.52
N PHE A 683 31.11 -29.50 -21.90
CA PHE A 683 30.96 -28.34 -20.99
C PHE A 683 29.56 -27.74 -21.07
N SER A 684 29.09 -27.25 -19.94
CA SER A 684 27.79 -26.59 -19.80
C SER A 684 27.95 -25.14 -19.38
N ILE A 685 27.17 -24.26 -20.01
CA ILE A 685 26.92 -22.88 -19.62
C ILE A 685 25.40 -22.79 -19.38
N ASN A 686 24.82 -22.37 -18.26
CA ASN A 686 25.43 -21.99 -17.02
C ASN A 686 26.36 -23.08 -16.44
N PRO A 687 27.40 -22.67 -15.69
CA PRO A 687 28.27 -23.55 -14.90
C PRO A 687 27.45 -24.59 -14.12
N THR A 688 27.92 -25.83 -14.00
CA THR A 688 27.18 -26.94 -13.36
C THR A 688 26.84 -26.67 -11.89
N TRP A 689 27.70 -25.95 -11.16
CA TRP A 689 27.44 -25.58 -9.76
C TRP A 689 26.41 -24.45 -9.57
N SER A 690 25.91 -23.82 -10.65
CA SER A 690 24.88 -22.77 -10.55
C SER A 690 23.52 -23.30 -10.07
N ILE A 691 23.30 -24.62 -10.11
CA ILE A 691 22.15 -25.28 -9.48
C ILE A 691 22.14 -25.13 -7.95
N ILE A 692 23.29 -24.91 -7.31
CA ILE A 692 23.40 -24.72 -5.85
C ILE A 692 22.59 -23.49 -5.41
N PRO A 693 22.87 -22.27 -5.92
CA PRO A 693 22.10 -21.10 -5.56
C PRO A 693 20.70 -21.02 -6.20
N GLN A 694 20.37 -21.90 -7.16
CA GLN A 694 19.01 -22.03 -7.71
C GLN A 694 18.03 -22.62 -6.68
N SER A 695 18.51 -23.49 -5.78
CA SER A 695 17.66 -24.08 -4.75
C SER A 695 17.21 -23.04 -3.74
N LYS A 696 15.92 -23.01 -3.43
CA LYS A 696 15.35 -22.14 -2.38
C LYS A 696 15.88 -22.49 -0.99
N GLY A 697 16.37 -23.73 -0.79
CA GLY A 697 17.13 -24.15 0.39
C GLY A 697 18.40 -23.33 0.63
N PHE A 698 18.94 -22.69 -0.41
CA PHE A 698 20.15 -21.88 -0.33
C PHE A 698 20.02 -20.70 0.65
N PHE A 699 18.85 -20.04 0.69
CA PHE A 699 18.62 -18.96 1.67
C PHE A 699 18.55 -19.48 3.10
N SER A 700 17.98 -20.66 3.32
CA SER A 700 18.03 -21.31 4.64
C SER A 700 19.47 -21.64 5.05
N ALA A 701 20.30 -22.11 4.12
CA ALA A 701 21.71 -22.37 4.38
C ALA A 701 22.47 -21.08 4.74
N ILE A 702 22.22 -19.96 4.06
CA ILE A 702 22.78 -18.65 4.41
C ILE A 702 22.42 -18.27 5.86
N TYR A 703 21.15 -18.43 6.26
CA TYR A 703 20.73 -18.11 7.63
C TYR A 703 21.31 -19.03 8.69
N GLU A 704 21.53 -20.30 8.37
CA GLU A 704 22.22 -21.22 9.28
C GLU A 704 23.70 -20.81 9.44
N LEU A 705 24.38 -20.45 8.36
CA LEU A 705 25.77 -19.99 8.38
C LEU A 705 25.96 -18.66 9.13
N LEU A 706 24.93 -17.81 9.25
CA LEU A 706 24.95 -16.63 10.12
C LEU A 706 25.18 -16.99 11.60
N LYS A 707 24.72 -18.17 12.05
CA LYS A 707 24.86 -18.64 13.44
C LYS A 707 26.29 -19.06 13.76
N TYR A 708 27.06 -19.46 12.75
CA TYR A 708 28.45 -19.94 12.89
C TYR A 708 29.51 -18.88 12.56
N ASN A 709 29.13 -17.61 12.43
CA ASN A 709 30.04 -16.49 12.11
C ASN A 709 30.87 -16.71 10.83
N PHE A 710 30.30 -17.40 9.83
CA PHE A 710 30.94 -17.57 8.52
C PHE A 710 31.06 -16.25 7.74
N TYR A 711 30.11 -15.34 7.98
CA TYR A 711 30.04 -14.03 7.37
C TYR A 711 30.63 -12.95 8.28
N ASP A 712 31.33 -11.97 7.69
CA ASP A 712 31.80 -10.80 8.41
C ASP A 712 30.64 -9.87 8.81
N GLU A 713 30.93 -8.83 9.60
CA GLU A 713 29.89 -7.94 10.11
C GLU A 713 29.11 -7.22 9.00
N LYS A 714 29.78 -6.80 7.92
CA LYS A 714 29.16 -6.10 6.79
C LYS A 714 28.26 -7.05 6.01
N GLU A 715 28.76 -8.25 5.71
CA GLU A 715 28.00 -9.32 5.06
C GLU A 715 26.74 -9.68 5.87
N ARG A 716 26.87 -9.81 7.20
CA ARG A 716 25.73 -10.10 8.10
C ARG A 716 24.65 -9.02 8.05
N MET A 717 25.05 -7.74 7.96
CA MET A 717 24.09 -6.64 7.83
C MET A 717 23.37 -6.69 6.48
N LEU A 718 24.09 -6.94 5.39
CA LEU A 718 23.52 -7.04 4.04
C LEU A 718 22.54 -8.21 3.91
N ILE A 719 22.90 -9.38 4.44
CA ILE A 719 22.03 -10.56 4.46
C ILE A 719 20.72 -10.24 5.19
N LYS A 720 20.80 -9.71 6.42
CA LYS A 720 19.59 -9.36 7.20
C LYS A 720 18.76 -8.25 6.57
N LYS A 721 19.41 -7.33 5.86
CA LYS A 721 18.73 -6.23 5.16
C LYS A 721 17.95 -6.76 3.97
N TYR A 722 18.59 -7.53 3.09
CA TYR A 722 18.05 -7.84 1.77
C TYR A 722 17.46 -9.24 1.62
N ILE A 723 17.89 -10.24 2.39
CA ILE A 723 17.36 -11.60 2.28
C ILE A 723 16.26 -11.77 3.34
N PRO A 724 15.06 -12.24 2.97
CA PRO A 724 14.03 -12.60 3.92
C PRO A 724 14.45 -13.81 4.77
N TYR A 725 14.12 -13.80 6.07
CA TYR A 725 14.37 -14.96 6.93
C TYR A 725 13.76 -16.22 6.34
N THR A 726 14.59 -17.24 6.14
CA THR A 726 14.22 -18.51 5.52
C THR A 726 14.73 -19.67 6.37
N THR A 727 13.90 -20.69 6.57
CA THR A 727 14.14 -21.82 7.49
C THR A 727 13.44 -23.09 7.00
N PHE A 728 13.86 -24.24 7.52
CA PHE A 728 13.14 -25.52 7.40
C PHE A 728 12.18 -25.77 8.58
N ASP A 729 12.29 -24.99 9.65
CA ASP A 729 11.44 -25.10 10.83
C ASP A 729 10.51 -23.87 10.95
N PRO A 730 9.22 -24.00 10.57
CA PRO A 730 8.29 -22.88 10.58
C PRO A 730 8.02 -22.34 11.99
N THR A 731 8.29 -23.12 13.04
CA THR A 731 8.08 -22.67 14.44
C THR A 731 9.02 -21.55 14.87
N THR A 732 10.08 -21.30 14.08
CA THR A 732 11.05 -20.22 14.31
C THR A 732 10.64 -18.88 13.69
N LEU A 733 9.58 -18.86 12.87
CA LEU A 733 9.05 -17.66 12.24
C LEU A 733 8.07 -16.96 13.18
N ASN A 734 8.08 -15.63 13.17
CA ASN A 734 7.08 -14.82 13.87
C ASN A 734 6.09 -14.30 12.83
N GLY A 735 4.82 -14.67 12.94
CA GLY A 735 3.79 -14.27 11.98
C GLY A 735 3.79 -15.13 10.71
N ASP A 736 3.33 -14.54 9.62
CA ASP A 736 2.99 -15.27 8.39
C ASP A 736 4.22 -15.66 7.59
N TYR A 737 4.08 -16.74 6.84
CA TYR A 737 5.16 -17.27 6.03
C TYR A 737 4.68 -17.81 4.69
N ILE A 738 5.62 -17.91 3.76
CA ILE A 738 5.43 -18.46 2.43
C ILE A 738 6.14 -19.81 2.38
N VAL A 739 5.44 -20.82 1.90
CA VAL A 739 6.01 -22.14 1.64
C VAL A 739 6.42 -22.22 0.19
N LYS A 740 7.68 -22.64 -0.05
CA LYS A 740 8.23 -22.77 -1.40
C LYS A 740 8.96 -24.11 -1.57
N PRO A 741 8.66 -24.90 -2.61
CA PRO A 741 9.42 -26.11 -2.92
C PRO A 741 10.87 -25.80 -3.27
N LEU A 742 11.81 -26.67 -2.90
CA LEU A 742 13.25 -26.40 -3.07
C LEU A 742 13.67 -26.00 -4.49
N LEU A 743 13.23 -26.74 -5.50
CA LEU A 743 13.54 -26.50 -6.92
C LEU A 743 12.32 -26.02 -7.73
N GLY A 744 11.27 -25.54 -7.06
CA GLY A 744 10.06 -25.03 -7.73
C GLY A 744 10.36 -23.80 -8.59
N ARG A 745 9.65 -23.67 -9.72
CA ARG A 745 9.81 -22.58 -10.72
C ARG A 745 8.44 -21.95 -11.01
N GLU A 746 8.43 -20.71 -11.52
CA GLU A 746 7.21 -19.98 -11.94
C GLU A 746 6.08 -19.88 -10.89
N GLY A 747 6.44 -19.85 -9.60
CA GLY A 747 5.45 -19.81 -8.52
C GLY A 747 4.71 -21.14 -8.30
N ASP A 748 5.12 -22.22 -8.96
CA ASP A 748 4.47 -23.53 -8.78
C ASP A 748 4.58 -24.02 -7.33
N LYS A 749 3.46 -24.53 -6.81
CA LYS A 749 3.26 -24.99 -5.43
C LYS A 749 3.68 -23.98 -4.34
N VAL A 750 3.83 -22.70 -4.66
CA VAL A 750 3.94 -21.66 -3.64
C VAL A 750 2.61 -21.56 -2.91
N ARG A 751 2.66 -21.54 -1.57
CA ARG A 751 1.48 -21.46 -0.70
C ARG A 751 1.73 -20.45 0.40
N LEU A 752 0.66 -19.77 0.81
CA LEU A 752 0.69 -18.86 1.96
C LEU A 752 0.30 -19.64 3.22
N SER A 753 0.87 -19.27 4.37
CA SER A 753 0.66 -20.00 5.64
C SER A 753 -0.81 -20.18 6.00
N TYR A 754 -1.68 -19.20 5.73
CA TYR A 754 -3.10 -19.28 6.03
C TYR A 754 -3.89 -20.26 5.14
N GLU A 755 -3.33 -20.64 3.99
CA GLU A 755 -3.93 -21.61 3.06
C GLU A 755 -3.66 -23.06 3.48
N LEU A 756 -2.87 -23.26 4.54
CA LEU A 756 -2.40 -24.58 4.96
C LEU A 756 -3.15 -25.04 6.22
N ASP A 757 -3.91 -26.13 6.08
CA ASP A 757 -4.43 -26.88 7.24
C ASP A 757 -3.34 -27.75 7.88
N GLN A 758 -2.37 -28.21 7.08
CA GLN A 758 -1.26 -29.07 7.48
C GLN A 758 0.02 -28.68 6.74
N LEU A 759 1.17 -29.01 7.32
CA LEU A 759 2.46 -28.80 6.65
C LEU A 759 2.57 -29.71 5.42
N PRO A 760 3.20 -29.23 4.32
CA PRO A 760 3.36 -30.06 3.13
C PRO A 760 4.20 -31.31 3.37
N ASP A 761 3.90 -32.35 2.60
CA ASP A 761 4.59 -33.66 2.62
C ASP A 761 5.77 -33.76 1.63
N TYR A 762 6.18 -32.63 1.05
CA TYR A 762 7.30 -32.49 0.12
C TYR A 762 8.37 -31.54 0.65
N ASP A 763 9.59 -31.68 0.14
CA ASP A 763 10.73 -30.85 0.55
C ASP A 763 10.52 -29.38 0.17
N CYS A 764 10.45 -28.54 1.18
CA CYS A 764 10.16 -27.12 1.04
C CYS A 764 10.88 -26.29 2.11
N ILE A 765 10.99 -24.99 1.84
CA ILE A 765 11.38 -23.99 2.84
C ILE A 765 10.18 -23.16 3.26
N PHE A 766 10.32 -22.56 4.44
CA PHE A 766 9.43 -21.56 5.00
C PHE A 766 10.17 -20.23 5.01
N GLN A 767 9.61 -19.22 4.36
CA GLN A 767 10.21 -17.89 4.24
C GLN A 767 9.27 -16.84 4.85
N GLU A 768 9.81 -15.89 5.60
CA GLU A 768 9.02 -14.75 6.12
C GLU A 768 8.31 -14.02 4.98
N THR A 769 7.07 -13.59 5.23
CA THR A 769 6.32 -12.79 4.26
C THR A 769 6.90 -11.38 4.13
N ILE A 770 6.92 -10.86 2.90
CA ILE A 770 7.28 -9.48 2.63
C ILE A 770 6.02 -8.70 2.29
N LYS A 771 5.82 -7.58 2.98
CA LYS A 771 4.72 -6.62 2.78
C LYS A 771 5.01 -5.76 1.54
N GLY A 772 4.93 -6.40 0.37
CA GLY A 772 5.25 -5.81 -0.94
C GLY A 772 4.36 -4.63 -1.30
N ALA A 773 4.93 -3.61 -1.94
CA ALA A 773 4.16 -2.46 -2.43
C ALA A 773 3.42 -2.79 -3.73
N THR A 774 2.10 -2.61 -3.75
CA THR A 774 1.29 -2.70 -4.98
C THR A 774 1.22 -1.35 -5.69
N HIS A 775 1.02 -1.40 -7.00
CA HIS A 775 0.75 -0.22 -7.80
C HIS A 775 -0.37 -0.50 -8.81
N LYS A 776 -1.13 0.53 -9.16
CA LYS A 776 -2.28 0.41 -10.07
C LYS A 776 -1.83 0.39 -11.53
N PHE A 777 -2.06 -0.72 -12.23
CA PHE A 777 -1.77 -0.90 -13.66
C PHE A 777 -3.04 -1.07 -14.48
N THR A 778 -2.98 -0.73 -15.77
CA THR A 778 -4.02 -1.11 -16.73
C THR A 778 -3.82 -2.55 -17.15
N VAL A 779 -4.79 -3.40 -16.85
CA VAL A 779 -4.82 -4.78 -17.34
C VAL A 779 -5.80 -4.86 -18.49
N LYS A 780 -5.36 -5.45 -19.61
CA LYS A 780 -6.18 -5.65 -20.79
C LYS A 780 -6.26 -7.13 -21.13
N SER A 781 -7.49 -7.64 -21.15
CA SER A 781 -7.82 -8.95 -21.70
C SER A 781 -8.44 -8.80 -23.09
N ASN A 782 -8.70 -9.93 -23.73
CA ASN A 782 -9.50 -9.99 -24.96
C ASN A 782 -10.97 -9.56 -24.78
N LEU A 783 -11.49 -9.46 -23.55
CA LEU A 783 -12.89 -9.12 -23.26
C LEU A 783 -13.07 -7.73 -22.64
N SER A 784 -12.10 -7.27 -21.86
CA SER A 784 -12.23 -6.07 -21.04
C SER A 784 -10.89 -5.45 -20.70
N THR A 785 -10.93 -4.18 -20.31
CA THR A 785 -9.82 -3.42 -19.74
C THR A 785 -10.25 -2.91 -18.37
N TRP A 786 -9.41 -3.06 -17.35
CA TRP A 786 -9.66 -2.54 -16.01
C TRP A 786 -8.34 -2.09 -15.36
N LYS A 787 -8.46 -1.47 -14.19
CA LYS A 787 -7.31 -1.08 -13.34
C LYS A 787 -7.20 -2.05 -12.18
N GLU A 788 -6.01 -2.54 -11.91
CA GLU A 788 -5.76 -3.51 -10.83
C GLU A 788 -4.47 -3.17 -10.10
N ASN A 789 -4.46 -3.38 -8.78
CA ASN A 789 -3.26 -3.24 -7.97
C ASN A 789 -2.41 -4.51 -8.07
N LEU A 790 -1.24 -4.36 -8.68
CA LEU A 790 -0.32 -5.46 -8.98
C LEU A 790 1.04 -5.23 -8.34
N TYR A 791 1.78 -6.31 -8.13
CA TYR A 791 3.10 -6.32 -7.50
C TYR A 791 4.19 -6.23 -8.58
N PRO A 792 5.01 -5.16 -8.62
CA PRO A 792 6.18 -5.10 -9.47
C PRO A 792 7.34 -5.89 -8.84
N ILE A 793 7.69 -7.01 -9.44
CA ILE A 793 8.90 -7.77 -9.14
C ILE A 793 10.01 -7.32 -10.08
N ILE A 794 11.13 -6.86 -9.51
CA ILE A 794 12.27 -6.35 -10.25
C ILE A 794 13.36 -7.43 -10.29
N GLY A 795 13.48 -8.10 -11.43
CA GLY A 795 14.54 -9.06 -11.70
C GLY A 795 15.83 -8.36 -12.11
N THR A 796 16.88 -8.40 -11.29
CA THR A 796 18.20 -7.87 -11.65
C THR A 796 19.07 -8.97 -12.26
N TYR A 797 19.58 -8.74 -13.47
CA TYR A 797 20.52 -9.67 -14.09
C TYR A 797 21.90 -9.56 -13.45
N ILE A 798 22.48 -10.73 -13.23
CA ILE A 798 23.85 -10.90 -12.79
C ILE A 798 24.57 -11.69 -13.86
N VAL A 799 25.71 -11.16 -14.27
CA VAL A 799 26.61 -11.80 -15.22
C VAL A 799 27.94 -11.98 -14.50
N GLY A 800 28.31 -13.23 -14.23
CA GLY A 800 29.37 -13.56 -13.26
C GLY A 800 28.97 -13.15 -11.84
N ASP A 801 29.54 -12.05 -11.36
CA ASP A 801 29.25 -11.42 -10.05
C ASP A 801 28.88 -9.92 -10.18
N THR A 802 28.63 -9.44 -11.40
CA THR A 802 28.37 -8.02 -11.70
C THR A 802 26.91 -7.80 -12.09
N PHE A 803 26.32 -6.68 -11.67
CA PHE A 803 25.01 -6.25 -12.13
C PHE A 803 25.07 -5.93 -13.63
N ALA A 804 24.17 -6.50 -14.43
CA ALA A 804 24.17 -6.33 -15.88
C ALA A 804 22.95 -5.58 -16.43
N GLY A 805 21.83 -5.61 -15.72
CA GLY A 805 20.58 -5.01 -16.16
C GLY A 805 19.41 -5.37 -15.25
N ALA A 806 18.20 -4.95 -15.63
CA ALA A 806 16.96 -5.24 -14.95
C ALA A 806 15.83 -5.62 -15.93
N TYR A 807 14.93 -6.44 -15.42
CA TYR A 807 13.68 -6.88 -16.03
C TYR A 807 12.60 -6.73 -14.97
N THR A 808 11.36 -6.39 -15.35
CA THR A 808 10.28 -6.39 -14.36
C THR A 808 9.10 -7.24 -14.80
N ARG A 809 8.50 -7.89 -13.81
CA ARG A 809 7.22 -8.59 -13.94
C ARG A 809 6.22 -7.94 -13.02
N VAL A 810 5.04 -7.67 -13.54
CA VAL A 810 3.94 -7.08 -12.82
C VAL A 810 2.83 -8.10 -12.79
N GLY A 811 2.44 -8.56 -11.61
CA GLY A 811 1.44 -9.61 -11.48
C GLY A 811 0.77 -9.64 -10.11
N SER A 812 -0.02 -10.68 -9.88
CA SER A 812 -0.67 -10.90 -8.60
C SER A 812 0.34 -11.28 -7.50
N LYS A 813 -0.16 -11.40 -6.27
CA LYS A 813 0.62 -11.69 -5.05
C LYS A 813 1.58 -12.88 -5.17
N ILE A 814 1.17 -13.93 -5.88
CA ILE A 814 2.06 -15.01 -6.32
C ILE A 814 2.20 -14.88 -7.82
N THR A 815 3.34 -14.34 -8.25
CA THR A 815 3.63 -14.18 -9.68
C THR A 815 3.71 -15.55 -10.35
N ASN A 816 2.78 -15.82 -11.26
CA ASN A 816 2.72 -17.01 -12.08
C ASN A 816 2.92 -16.64 -13.57
N ASN A 817 2.60 -17.55 -14.49
CA ASN A 817 2.70 -17.31 -15.93
C ASN A 817 1.69 -16.28 -16.50
N ILE A 818 0.80 -15.74 -15.67
CA ILE A 818 -0.07 -14.61 -15.98
C ILE A 818 0.50 -13.37 -15.29
N CYS A 819 1.48 -12.74 -15.94
CA CYS A 819 2.05 -11.45 -15.54
C CYS A 819 2.22 -10.56 -16.77
N MET A 820 2.49 -9.28 -16.54
CA MET A 820 2.84 -8.30 -17.58
C MET A 820 4.30 -7.88 -17.43
N TYR A 821 4.95 -7.58 -18.55
CA TYR A 821 6.21 -6.87 -18.60
C TYR A 821 5.97 -5.36 -18.61
N SER A 822 6.68 -4.64 -17.74
CA SER A 822 6.78 -3.17 -17.78
C SER A 822 8.26 -2.77 -17.78
N PRO A 823 8.72 -1.88 -18.67
CA PRO A 823 10.11 -1.46 -18.64
C PRO A 823 10.38 -0.59 -17.40
N LEU A 824 11.61 -0.70 -16.87
CA LEU A 824 12.06 0.04 -15.70
C LEU A 824 13.12 1.08 -16.09
N TYR A 825 12.84 2.33 -15.77
CA TYR A 825 13.72 3.46 -16.04
C TYR A 825 14.01 4.29 -14.78
N THR A 826 14.92 5.24 -14.94
CA THR A 826 15.15 6.35 -13.98
C THR A 826 14.76 7.68 -14.61
N MET A 827 14.44 8.73 -13.84
CA MET A 827 14.15 10.07 -14.38
C MET A 827 15.46 10.84 -14.65
N GLU A 828 15.50 11.66 -15.72
CA GLU A 828 16.56 12.67 -15.87
C GLU A 828 16.25 13.94 -15.07
N GLY A 829 16.96 14.16 -13.96
CA GLY A 829 16.88 15.37 -13.13
C GLY A 829 15.79 15.36 -12.06
N GLU A 830 15.90 16.27 -11.08
CA GLU A 830 14.92 16.40 -10.00
C GLU A 830 13.54 16.75 -10.58
N VAL A 831 12.54 15.93 -10.26
CA VAL A 831 11.14 16.22 -10.52
C VAL A 831 10.83 17.55 -9.86
N VAL A 832 10.58 18.59 -10.66
CA VAL A 832 9.97 19.83 -10.15
C VAL A 832 8.65 19.42 -9.52
N LYS A 833 8.60 19.57 -8.19
CA LYS A 833 7.49 19.18 -7.30
C LYS A 833 6.14 19.72 -7.75
#